data_AF-A0A5N7DHC8-F1
#
_entry.id   AF-A0A5N7DHC8-F1
#
_cell.length_a   1.000
_cell.length_b   1.000
_cell.length_c   1.000
_cell.angle_alpha   90.00
_cell.angle_beta   90.00
_cell.angle_gamma   90.00
#
_symmetry.space_group_name_H-M   'P 1'
#
loop_
_entity.id
_entity.type
_entity.pdbx_description
1 polymer ?
#
loop_
_entity_poly.entity_id
_entity_poly.type
_entity_poly.pdbx_seq_one_letter_code
_entity_poly.pdbx_strand_id
1 'polypeptide(L)'
;MSELARTLPASWYCSPPLYQLERRAVFMKSWYLLGPVTKFQNVGEKIEYEIAQQPILAFRVSGTSPLPEPGEFQVVCAKTENPLRYHITPTGLIFTTISDEAPSFHEYFPDLEPLLQRVDFTRLPYRHSIKYEGRFNWKTMVDGYQECLHCQYTHPSFSIYYPPTFYTVHNHQNFSQHIADPNKPDDGLFLYFFPNCTLNVYGGGMSSFRVCPTEAPNITRMEFDYYHMESGEKFKEYYKFVRQVAMEDFELCEKAQDNLGRGVYSEGILNPEKENGVSCEYDRNPKLLTPPLTSPSLPGPTPTLLALLAGIAFLYRFWPYTSTSTSKLVNLGKYETLDTITDVTEEENRGVSKESDFPAGWWVSKDIFELEKRAIFSKTWLCLSHRSRFAKAGDYQSYEVAGFPIFLILGKDGKVRAFHNVCRHRAYTVTKKECGSSAVLGCRYHGWSYNTYGELTKAPHFDDIPGFDRSQNSLFAIHTVTNGAGFVFVNLEASPRISPADTSLLDAFANRNRLDSQSIWVAGQTIKADFNWKMALRSKQLIDIVELENTIGHKSYISQVISILGRFRGKSEHFSLFPVTSFQSIQSSGWWYVLNFLPVSEQTTAIRYDLYCSKDVGSHSQVVAEKLSKLLEEKARELGTEYQGSFASVPPSLHTEEIGNIFSFPFFLFGKNILDCLEAHIKLEKAQGAEVFPAMRKQRENSRFQQAEQLCKELDCTSELRGKNLAW
;
A
#
# COMPACT_ATOMS: atom_id res chain seq x y z
N MET A 1 -9.36 -24.70 -21.45
CA MET A 1 -10.21 -24.13 -20.37
C MET A 1 -9.98 -22.64 -20.39
N SER A 2 -11.04 -21.82 -20.36
CA SER A 2 -10.91 -20.36 -20.28
C SER A 2 -10.23 -19.97 -18.97
N GLU A 3 -9.30 -19.03 -19.03
CA GLU A 3 -8.67 -18.48 -17.82
C GLU A 3 -9.72 -17.76 -16.97
N LEU A 4 -9.66 -17.94 -15.64
CA LEU A 4 -10.57 -17.24 -14.73
C LEU A 4 -10.31 -15.72 -14.78
N ALA A 5 -11.39 -14.95 -14.66
CA ALA A 5 -11.30 -13.50 -14.58
C ALA A 5 -10.42 -13.05 -13.40
N ARG A 6 -9.78 -11.89 -13.54
CA ARG A 6 -8.85 -11.34 -12.56
C ARG A 6 -9.16 -9.87 -12.31
N THR A 7 -8.70 -9.37 -11.17
CA THR A 7 -8.69 -7.94 -10.88
C THR A 7 -7.93 -7.18 -11.96
N LEU A 8 -8.20 -5.89 -12.11
CA LEU A 8 -7.29 -5.02 -12.84
C LEU A 8 -5.88 -5.10 -12.21
N PRO A 9 -4.82 -4.92 -13.01
CA PRO A 9 -3.48 -4.77 -12.49
C PRO A 9 -3.40 -3.60 -11.50
N ALA A 10 -2.57 -3.72 -10.46
CA ALA A 10 -2.37 -2.69 -9.45
C ALA A 10 -2.07 -1.30 -10.03
N SER A 11 -1.39 -1.22 -11.19
CA SER A 11 -1.11 0.04 -11.88
C SER A 11 -2.36 0.84 -12.23
N TRP A 12 -3.51 0.21 -12.49
CA TRP A 12 -4.79 0.91 -12.75
C TRP A 12 -5.33 1.67 -11.55
N TYR A 13 -4.93 1.30 -10.35
CA TYR A 13 -5.37 1.95 -9.12
C TYR A 13 -4.40 3.04 -8.66
N CYS A 14 -3.21 3.14 -9.28
CA CYS A 14 -2.12 3.97 -8.78
C CYS A 14 -1.57 4.95 -9.83
N SER A 15 -1.68 4.65 -11.13
CA SER A 15 -1.07 5.41 -12.23
C SER A 15 -1.80 6.73 -12.50
N PRO A 16 -1.14 7.90 -12.34
CA PRO A 16 -1.72 9.19 -12.71
C PRO A 16 -2.10 9.31 -14.21
N PRO A 17 -1.28 8.85 -15.18
CA PRO A 17 -1.65 8.90 -16.59
C PRO A 17 -2.91 8.10 -16.94
N LEU A 18 -3.02 6.85 -16.44
CA LEU A 18 -4.23 6.04 -16.63
C LEU A 18 -5.44 6.73 -16.03
N TYR A 19 -5.28 7.28 -14.82
CA TYR A 19 -6.35 7.99 -14.14
C TYR A 19 -6.85 9.22 -14.91
N GLN A 20 -5.95 10.00 -15.52
CA GLN A 20 -6.35 11.12 -16.39
C GLN A 20 -7.02 10.63 -17.68
N LEU A 21 -6.65 9.45 -18.18
CA LEU A 21 -7.32 8.85 -19.32
C LEU A 21 -8.74 8.39 -18.93
N GLU A 22 -8.92 7.70 -17.81
CA GLU A 22 -10.23 7.31 -17.25
C GLU A 22 -11.14 8.53 -17.13
N ARG A 23 -10.62 9.64 -16.59
CA ARG A 23 -11.36 10.89 -16.47
C ARG A 23 -11.91 11.39 -17.82
N ARG A 24 -11.12 11.33 -18.90
CA ARG A 24 -11.56 11.80 -20.22
C ARG A 24 -12.45 10.80 -20.96
N ALA A 25 -12.10 9.52 -20.91
CA ALA A 25 -12.75 8.50 -21.73
C ALA A 25 -13.98 7.88 -21.07
N VAL A 26 -14.03 7.88 -19.73
CA VAL A 26 -15.17 7.37 -18.96
C VAL A 26 -16.03 8.53 -18.48
N PHE A 27 -15.50 9.39 -17.62
CA PHE A 27 -16.33 10.37 -16.91
C PHE A 27 -16.93 11.44 -17.85
N MET A 28 -16.21 11.88 -18.89
CA MET A 28 -16.78 12.85 -19.85
C MET A 28 -17.83 12.25 -20.81
N LYS A 29 -18.12 10.94 -20.74
CA LYS A 29 -19.06 10.27 -21.65
C LYS A 29 -20.21 9.56 -20.92
N SER A 30 -20.43 9.92 -19.65
CA SER A 30 -21.30 9.20 -18.73
C SER A 30 -22.46 10.03 -18.20
N TRP A 31 -23.48 9.34 -17.67
CA TRP A 31 -24.62 9.92 -16.96
C TRP A 31 -24.50 9.72 -15.45
N TYR A 32 -24.96 10.71 -14.68
CA TYR A 32 -24.77 10.79 -13.23
C TYR A 32 -26.07 11.04 -12.49
N LEU A 33 -26.35 10.24 -11.46
CA LEU A 33 -27.47 10.46 -10.55
C LEU A 33 -27.18 11.65 -9.61
N LEU A 34 -28.04 12.67 -9.65
CA LEU A 34 -28.02 13.79 -8.70
C LEU A 34 -28.87 13.51 -7.46
N GLY A 35 -29.92 12.70 -7.61
CA GLY A 35 -30.83 12.29 -6.55
C GLY A 35 -32.31 12.47 -6.93
N PRO A 36 -33.22 12.21 -5.99
CA PRO A 36 -34.65 12.44 -6.20
C PRO A 36 -35.01 13.93 -6.26
N VAL A 37 -36.12 14.23 -6.94
CA VAL A 37 -36.76 15.56 -7.01
C VAL A 37 -37.02 16.18 -5.63
N THR A 38 -37.20 15.36 -4.59
CA THR A 38 -37.40 15.83 -3.21
C THR A 38 -36.19 16.54 -2.61
N LYS A 39 -35.00 16.37 -3.18
CA LYS A 39 -33.81 17.15 -2.81
C LYS A 39 -33.90 18.60 -3.30
N PHE A 40 -34.69 18.87 -4.33
CA PHE A 40 -34.74 20.15 -5.06
C PHE A 40 -36.10 20.87 -4.92
N GLN A 41 -36.75 20.74 -3.76
CA GLN A 41 -38.10 21.31 -3.55
C GLN A 41 -38.12 22.83 -3.45
N ASN A 42 -37.03 23.44 -2.95
CA ASN A 42 -36.96 24.87 -2.75
C ASN A 42 -36.60 25.57 -4.08
N VAL A 43 -37.55 26.31 -4.63
CA VAL A 43 -37.37 27.08 -5.87
C VAL A 43 -36.25 28.11 -5.68
N GLY A 44 -35.30 28.12 -6.62
CA GLY A 44 -34.14 29.00 -6.62
C GLY A 44 -32.96 28.51 -5.77
N GLU A 45 -33.13 27.48 -4.93
CA GLU A 45 -32.02 26.91 -4.17
C GLU A 45 -31.09 26.11 -5.09
N LYS A 46 -29.83 26.56 -5.20
CA LYS A 46 -28.80 25.90 -6.00
C LYS A 46 -28.07 24.84 -5.20
N ILE A 47 -28.11 23.60 -5.68
CA ILE A 47 -27.36 22.49 -5.10
C ILE A 47 -26.12 22.23 -5.95
N GLU A 48 -24.97 22.29 -5.30
CA GLU A 48 -23.67 22.09 -5.93
C GLU A 48 -23.24 20.63 -5.87
N TYR A 49 -22.73 20.14 -7.01
CA TYR A 49 -22.00 18.89 -7.10
C TYR A 49 -20.69 19.14 -7.82
N GLU A 50 -19.73 18.24 -7.64
CA GLU A 50 -18.52 18.21 -8.45
C GLU A 50 -18.29 16.77 -8.89
N ILE A 51 -18.24 16.56 -10.21
CA ILE A 51 -18.09 15.26 -10.83
C ILE A 51 -16.91 15.35 -11.79
N ALA A 52 -15.87 14.53 -11.57
CA ALA A 52 -14.65 14.56 -12.36
C ALA A 52 -14.02 15.97 -12.47
N GLN A 53 -14.04 16.72 -11.36
CA GLN A 53 -13.54 18.10 -11.23
C GLN A 53 -14.32 19.14 -12.05
N GLN A 54 -15.52 18.78 -12.53
CA GLN A 54 -16.48 19.71 -13.11
C GLN A 54 -17.54 20.08 -12.08
N PRO A 55 -17.57 21.34 -11.61
CA PRO A 55 -18.61 21.79 -10.71
C PRO A 55 -19.90 22.04 -11.48
N ILE A 56 -21.00 21.53 -10.96
CA ILE A 56 -22.33 21.62 -11.55
C ILE A 56 -23.31 22.16 -10.51
N LEU A 57 -24.25 22.99 -10.97
CA LEU A 57 -25.34 23.51 -10.16
C LEU A 57 -26.64 22.94 -10.71
N ALA A 58 -27.41 22.30 -9.85
CA ALA A 58 -28.72 21.76 -10.17
C ALA A 58 -29.77 22.39 -9.26
N PHE A 59 -30.85 22.89 -9.86
CA PHE A 59 -31.87 23.62 -9.12
C PHE A 59 -33.22 23.65 -9.82
N ARG A 60 -34.25 23.84 -9.01
CA ARG A 60 -35.59 24.11 -9.50
C ARG A 60 -35.74 25.61 -9.76
N VAL A 61 -36.15 25.98 -10.96
CA VAL A 61 -36.32 27.36 -11.42
C VAL A 61 -37.69 27.91 -11.05
N SER A 62 -38.72 27.07 -11.13
CA SER A 62 -40.12 27.44 -10.89
C SER A 62 -40.97 26.22 -10.54
N GLY A 63 -42.23 26.46 -10.20
CA GLY A 63 -43.21 25.40 -9.92
C GLY A 63 -43.07 24.74 -8.55
N THR A 64 -44.15 24.11 -8.09
CA THR A 64 -44.23 23.44 -6.78
C THR A 64 -44.75 22.00 -6.87
N SER A 65 -45.02 21.51 -8.09
CA SER A 65 -45.43 20.11 -8.32
C SER A 65 -44.35 19.13 -7.80
N PRO A 66 -44.71 17.98 -7.20
CA PRO A 66 -43.72 16.98 -6.79
C PRO A 66 -42.77 16.55 -7.91
N LEU A 67 -43.27 16.46 -9.16
CA LEU A 67 -42.48 16.26 -10.37
C LEU A 67 -42.38 17.59 -11.12
N PRO A 68 -41.16 18.10 -11.40
CA PRO A 68 -40.99 19.32 -12.19
C PRO A 68 -41.48 19.14 -13.63
N GLU A 69 -42.24 20.12 -14.13
CA GLU A 69 -42.62 20.18 -15.55
C GLU A 69 -41.42 20.59 -16.42
N PRO A 70 -41.45 20.36 -17.75
CA PRO A 70 -40.40 20.81 -18.65
C PRO A 70 -40.11 22.32 -18.49
N GLY A 71 -38.84 22.67 -18.24
CA GLY A 71 -38.40 24.04 -18.00
C GLY A 71 -38.41 24.49 -16.52
N GLU A 72 -39.03 23.72 -15.62
CA GLU A 72 -39.02 24.03 -14.17
C GLU A 72 -37.73 23.62 -13.47
N PHE A 73 -36.86 22.85 -14.11
CA PHE A 73 -35.59 22.37 -13.56
C PHE A 73 -34.44 22.71 -14.50
N GLN A 74 -33.29 23.05 -13.95
CA GLN A 74 -32.08 23.31 -14.72
C GLN A 74 -30.86 22.68 -14.06
N VAL A 75 -29.92 22.28 -14.92
CA VAL A 75 -28.56 21.93 -14.54
C VAL A 75 -27.61 22.79 -15.38
N VAL A 76 -26.64 23.43 -14.75
CA VAL A 76 -25.65 24.28 -15.41
C VAL A 76 -24.25 23.95 -14.93
N CYS A 77 -23.25 24.19 -15.78
CA CYS A 77 -21.85 24.20 -15.36
C CYS A 77 -21.62 25.41 -14.45
N ALA A 78 -21.11 25.21 -13.23
CA ALA A 78 -20.91 26.31 -12.28
C ALA A 78 -19.84 27.31 -12.74
N LYS A 79 -18.89 26.87 -13.58
CA LYS A 79 -17.80 27.70 -14.10
C LYS A 79 -18.22 28.59 -15.27
N THR A 80 -19.05 28.06 -16.18
CA THR A 80 -19.39 28.74 -17.44
C THR A 80 -20.84 29.19 -17.52
N GLU A 81 -21.69 28.77 -16.57
CA GLU A 81 -23.14 28.94 -16.56
C GLU A 81 -23.86 28.31 -17.77
N ASN A 82 -23.14 27.52 -18.58
CA ASN A 82 -23.73 26.83 -19.72
C ASN A 82 -24.70 25.74 -19.24
N PRO A 83 -25.88 25.60 -19.88
CA PRO A 83 -26.80 24.50 -19.60
C PRO A 83 -26.16 23.14 -19.86
N LEU A 84 -26.44 22.18 -18.98
CA LEU A 84 -26.07 20.78 -19.12
C LEU A 84 -27.32 19.94 -19.38
N ARG A 85 -27.18 18.86 -20.15
CA ARG A 85 -28.28 17.93 -20.40
C ARG A 85 -28.64 17.21 -19.10
N TYR A 86 -29.94 17.03 -18.87
CA TYR A 86 -30.47 16.30 -17.74
C TYR A 86 -31.68 15.45 -18.17
N HIS A 87 -32.01 14.45 -17.35
CA HIS A 87 -33.18 13.58 -17.52
C HIS A 87 -33.87 13.40 -16.18
N ILE A 88 -35.19 13.60 -16.14
CA ILE A 88 -36.02 13.31 -14.96
C ILE A 88 -36.84 12.07 -15.29
N THR A 89 -36.59 10.99 -14.56
CA THR A 89 -37.34 9.75 -14.72
C THR A 89 -38.79 9.92 -14.24
N PRO A 90 -39.75 9.13 -14.75
CA PRO A 90 -41.15 9.20 -14.31
C PRO A 90 -41.36 8.98 -12.81
N THR A 91 -40.43 8.29 -12.15
CA THR A 91 -40.46 8.04 -10.70
C THR A 91 -39.77 9.11 -9.87
N GLY A 92 -39.19 10.13 -10.50
CA GLY A 92 -38.65 11.31 -9.82
C GLY A 92 -37.15 11.28 -9.50
N LEU A 93 -36.35 10.40 -10.11
CA LEU A 93 -34.88 10.52 -10.08
C LEU A 93 -34.37 11.47 -11.17
N ILE A 94 -33.38 12.30 -10.83
CA ILE A 94 -32.75 13.25 -11.74
C ILE A 94 -31.33 12.80 -12.08
N PHE A 95 -31.03 12.72 -13.38
CA PHE A 95 -29.71 12.43 -13.92
C PHE A 95 -29.19 13.59 -14.77
N THR A 96 -27.88 13.73 -14.89
CA THR A 96 -27.23 14.72 -15.77
C THR A 96 -25.97 14.16 -16.43
N THR A 97 -25.50 14.81 -17.49
CA THR A 97 -24.17 14.60 -18.08
C THR A 97 -23.37 15.90 -18.00
N ILE A 98 -22.04 15.78 -17.91
CA ILE A 98 -21.10 16.91 -17.86
C ILE A 98 -20.54 17.26 -19.25
N SER A 99 -20.99 16.59 -20.31
CA SER A 99 -20.49 16.76 -21.68
C SER A 99 -21.53 16.40 -22.73
N ASP A 100 -21.43 17.03 -23.89
CA ASP A 100 -22.23 16.74 -25.08
C ASP A 100 -21.80 15.44 -25.78
N GLU A 101 -20.63 14.90 -25.45
CA GLU A 101 -20.15 13.61 -25.98
C GLU A 101 -20.90 12.40 -25.42
N ALA A 102 -21.64 12.55 -24.31
CA ALA A 102 -22.42 11.46 -23.76
C ALA A 102 -23.57 11.08 -24.70
N PRO A 103 -23.89 9.79 -24.87
CA PRO A 103 -25.06 9.38 -25.64
C PRO A 103 -26.36 9.84 -24.96
N SER A 104 -27.50 9.68 -25.62
CA SER A 104 -28.79 9.98 -24.99
C SER A 104 -29.01 9.10 -23.75
N PHE A 105 -29.86 9.55 -22.81
CA PHE A 105 -30.13 8.80 -21.58
C PHE A 105 -30.58 7.36 -21.85
N HIS A 106 -31.42 7.16 -22.88
CA HIS A 106 -32.00 5.85 -23.20
C HIS A 106 -31.00 4.95 -23.94
N GLU A 107 -30.05 5.52 -24.70
CA GLU A 107 -28.94 4.74 -25.25
C GLU A 107 -27.94 4.33 -24.17
N TYR A 108 -27.75 5.18 -23.15
CA TYR A 108 -26.88 4.88 -22.02
C TYR A 108 -27.51 3.88 -21.04
N PHE A 109 -28.80 4.01 -20.77
CA PHE A 109 -29.58 3.19 -19.83
C PHE A 109 -30.84 2.60 -20.49
N PRO A 110 -30.71 1.64 -21.44
CA PRO A 110 -31.84 1.16 -22.24
C PRO A 110 -32.99 0.56 -21.42
N ASP A 111 -32.69 -0.13 -20.32
CA ASP A 111 -33.68 -0.91 -19.56
C ASP A 111 -33.84 -0.43 -18.10
N LEU A 112 -33.40 0.79 -17.77
CA LEU A 112 -33.36 1.24 -16.37
C LEU A 112 -34.76 1.63 -15.84
N GLU A 113 -35.52 2.41 -16.60
CA GLU A 113 -36.80 2.97 -16.12
C GLU A 113 -37.83 1.90 -15.68
N PRO A 114 -37.99 0.76 -16.37
CA PRO A 114 -38.86 -0.32 -15.90
C PRO A 114 -38.49 -0.84 -14.50
N LEU A 115 -37.22 -0.86 -14.13
CA LEU A 115 -36.77 -1.26 -12.79
C LEU A 115 -37.08 -0.20 -11.73
N LEU A 116 -37.00 1.08 -12.10
CA LEU A 116 -37.26 2.19 -11.20
C LEU A 116 -38.74 2.33 -10.82
N GLN A 117 -39.67 1.86 -11.66
CA GLN A 117 -41.14 1.91 -11.42
C GLN A 117 -41.61 1.25 -10.12
N ARG A 118 -40.76 0.43 -9.49
CA ARG A 118 -41.06 -0.22 -8.19
C ARG A 118 -41.09 0.77 -7.02
N VAL A 119 -40.45 1.93 -7.15
CA VAL A 119 -40.30 2.90 -6.07
C VAL A 119 -40.71 4.29 -6.55
N ASP A 120 -41.58 4.95 -5.79
CA ASP A 120 -41.96 6.34 -6.02
C ASP A 120 -41.00 7.28 -5.28
N PHE A 121 -39.96 7.75 -5.97
CA PHE A 121 -38.95 8.62 -5.39
C PHE A 121 -39.44 10.06 -5.16
N THR A 122 -40.62 10.43 -5.68
CA THR A 122 -41.24 11.75 -5.45
C THR A 122 -41.69 11.93 -4.00
N ARG A 123 -41.79 10.83 -3.24
CA ARG A 123 -42.32 10.82 -1.87
C ARG A 123 -41.25 10.70 -0.79
N LEU A 124 -40.00 10.40 -1.15
CA LEU A 124 -38.91 10.14 -0.20
C LEU A 124 -38.23 11.46 0.25
N PRO A 125 -38.47 11.96 1.48
CA PRO A 125 -37.93 13.25 1.89
C PRO A 125 -36.40 13.19 2.06
N TYR A 126 -35.71 14.22 1.54
CA TYR A 126 -34.29 14.44 1.82
C TYR A 126 -34.08 14.74 3.31
N ARG A 127 -33.06 14.12 3.92
CA ARG A 127 -32.76 14.26 5.35
C ARG A 127 -31.37 14.82 5.63
N HIS A 128 -30.35 14.30 4.95
CA HIS A 128 -28.98 14.61 5.27
C HIS A 128 -28.04 14.31 4.09
N SER A 129 -26.95 15.08 3.98
CA SER A 129 -25.81 14.75 3.12
C SER A 129 -24.53 14.84 3.92
N ILE A 130 -23.54 14.01 3.58
CA ILE A 130 -22.21 14.05 4.17
C ILE A 130 -21.15 13.72 3.12
N LYS A 131 -19.96 14.29 3.27
CA LYS A 131 -18.82 14.07 2.40
C LYS A 131 -17.64 13.55 3.20
N TYR A 132 -16.90 12.62 2.62
CA TYR A 132 -15.64 12.10 3.17
C TYR A 132 -14.57 12.10 2.09
N GLU A 133 -13.33 12.31 2.50
CA GLU A 133 -12.17 12.07 1.64
C GLU A 133 -11.56 10.73 2.00
N GLY A 134 -11.49 9.82 1.02
CA GLY A 134 -10.90 8.50 1.16
C GLY A 134 -9.59 8.37 0.41
N ARG A 135 -8.59 7.74 1.05
CA ARG A 135 -7.26 7.51 0.48
C ARG A 135 -7.23 6.23 -0.35
N PHE A 136 -8.10 6.17 -1.34
CA PHE A 136 -8.20 5.09 -2.31
C PHE A 136 -8.64 5.60 -3.68
N ASN A 137 -8.32 4.83 -4.72
CA ASN A 137 -8.84 5.05 -6.06
C ASN A 137 -10.34 4.78 -6.09
N TRP A 138 -11.07 5.51 -6.94
CA TRP A 138 -12.52 5.38 -7.08
C TRP A 138 -12.96 3.92 -7.35
N LYS A 139 -12.18 3.19 -8.16
CA LYS A 139 -12.45 1.79 -8.49
C LYS A 139 -12.42 0.88 -7.27
N THR A 140 -11.58 1.15 -6.28
CA THR A 140 -11.48 0.30 -5.08
C THR A 140 -12.82 0.20 -4.32
N MET A 141 -13.55 1.32 -4.23
CA MET A 141 -14.89 1.35 -3.64
C MET A 141 -15.95 0.72 -4.56
N VAL A 142 -15.88 0.99 -5.86
CA VAL A 142 -16.79 0.38 -6.85
C VAL A 142 -16.64 -1.14 -6.86
N ASP A 143 -15.42 -1.65 -6.83
CA ASP A 143 -15.13 -3.08 -6.80
C ASP A 143 -15.70 -3.74 -5.53
N GLY A 144 -15.67 -3.06 -4.39
CA GLY A 144 -16.30 -3.54 -3.16
C GLY A 144 -17.83 -3.58 -3.28
N TYR A 145 -18.43 -2.51 -3.81
CA TYR A 145 -19.88 -2.44 -3.98
C TYR A 145 -20.42 -3.45 -5.02
N GLN A 146 -19.63 -3.78 -6.05
CA GLN A 146 -20.00 -4.70 -7.14
C GLN A 146 -20.02 -6.20 -6.75
N GLU A 147 -19.89 -6.52 -5.46
CA GLU A 147 -20.01 -7.87 -4.91
C GLU A 147 -20.52 -7.85 -3.46
N CYS A 148 -20.86 -9.02 -2.92
CA CYS A 148 -21.20 -9.19 -1.50
C CYS A 148 -20.52 -10.42 -0.88
N LEU A 149 -19.41 -10.86 -1.48
CA LEU A 149 -18.56 -11.93 -0.98
C LEU A 149 -17.91 -11.53 0.35
N HIS A 150 -17.58 -10.24 0.52
CA HIS A 150 -17.00 -9.72 1.76
C HIS A 150 -18.01 -9.49 2.89
N CYS A 151 -19.30 -9.35 2.56
CA CYS A 151 -20.35 -8.95 3.50
C CYS A 151 -20.37 -9.80 4.78
N GLN A 152 -20.24 -11.13 4.65
CA GLN A 152 -20.23 -12.05 5.78
C GLN A 152 -19.05 -11.85 6.74
N TYR A 153 -17.95 -11.26 6.27
CA TYR A 153 -16.72 -11.07 7.03
C TYR A 153 -16.58 -9.65 7.59
N THR A 154 -17.12 -8.66 6.88
CA THR A 154 -16.93 -7.24 7.19
C THR A 154 -18.19 -6.58 7.74
N HIS A 155 -19.39 -7.02 7.33
CA HIS A 155 -20.66 -6.42 7.74
C HIS A 155 -21.56 -7.38 8.53
N PRO A 156 -21.23 -7.72 9.80
CA PRO A 156 -22.07 -8.58 10.62
C PRO A 156 -23.50 -8.05 10.76
N SER A 157 -23.66 -6.74 11.01
CA SER A 157 -24.99 -6.13 11.19
C SER A 157 -25.81 -6.16 9.90
N PHE A 158 -25.19 -5.87 8.75
CA PHE A 158 -25.85 -5.91 7.45
C PHE A 158 -26.27 -7.33 7.07
N SER A 159 -25.39 -8.31 7.29
CA SER A 159 -25.60 -9.71 6.91
C SER A 159 -26.75 -10.39 7.68
N ILE A 160 -27.20 -9.81 8.80
CA ILE A 160 -28.40 -10.26 9.53
C ILE A 160 -29.66 -9.95 8.72
N TYR A 161 -29.73 -8.79 8.07
CA TYR A 161 -30.89 -8.35 7.30
C TYR A 161 -30.81 -8.77 5.83
N TYR A 162 -29.60 -8.75 5.26
CA TYR A 162 -29.33 -9.03 3.86
C TYR A 162 -28.29 -10.18 3.76
N PRO A 163 -28.73 -11.44 3.96
CA PRO A 163 -27.82 -12.57 4.02
C PRO A 163 -27.11 -12.82 2.67
N PRO A 164 -25.77 -12.86 2.63
CA PRO A 164 -25.00 -13.04 1.38
C PRO A 164 -25.29 -14.35 0.63
N THR A 165 -25.90 -15.32 1.29
CA THR A 165 -26.26 -16.63 0.72
C THR A 165 -27.11 -16.51 -0.54
N PHE A 166 -28.07 -15.59 -0.55
CA PHE A 166 -29.02 -15.41 -1.67
C PHE A 166 -28.64 -14.24 -2.59
N TYR A 167 -27.55 -13.56 -2.28
CA TYR A 167 -27.15 -12.35 -2.99
C TYR A 167 -26.68 -12.66 -4.41
N THR A 168 -27.22 -11.90 -5.37
CA THR A 168 -26.90 -12.02 -6.79
C THR A 168 -26.76 -10.64 -7.43
N VAL A 169 -25.90 -10.54 -8.45
CA VAL A 169 -25.69 -9.32 -9.23
C VAL A 169 -26.04 -9.59 -10.68
N HIS A 170 -26.98 -8.79 -11.20
CA HIS A 170 -27.42 -8.78 -12.60
C HIS A 170 -26.83 -7.55 -13.29
N ASN A 171 -25.98 -7.79 -14.28
CA ASN A 171 -25.29 -6.72 -15.00
C ASN A 171 -26.08 -6.31 -16.25
N HIS A 172 -26.27 -5.00 -16.41
CA HIS A 172 -26.83 -4.38 -17.61
C HIS A 172 -25.75 -3.55 -18.32
N GLN A 173 -26.10 -2.79 -19.37
CA GLN A 173 -25.09 -2.08 -20.17
C GLN A 173 -24.23 -1.10 -19.35
N ASN A 174 -24.85 -0.18 -18.61
CA ASN A 174 -24.16 0.83 -17.78
C ASN A 174 -24.66 0.90 -16.32
N PHE A 175 -25.36 -0.14 -15.86
CA PHE A 175 -25.75 -0.25 -14.47
C PHE A 175 -25.77 -1.72 -14.03
N SER A 176 -25.77 -1.96 -12.73
CA SER A 176 -25.88 -3.30 -12.15
C SER A 176 -26.99 -3.31 -11.11
N GLN A 177 -27.78 -4.38 -11.09
CA GLN A 177 -28.83 -4.62 -10.12
C GLN A 177 -28.39 -5.71 -9.14
N HIS A 178 -28.43 -5.38 -7.86
CA HIS A 178 -28.07 -6.26 -6.77
C HIS A 178 -29.34 -6.70 -6.05
N ILE A 179 -29.54 -8.02 -5.94
CA ILE A 179 -30.71 -8.62 -5.31
C ILE A 179 -30.23 -9.39 -4.08
N ALA A 180 -30.63 -8.92 -2.90
CA ALA A 180 -30.22 -9.52 -1.63
C ALA A 180 -31.08 -10.72 -1.20
N ASP A 181 -32.40 -10.65 -1.38
CA ASP A 181 -33.33 -11.75 -1.15
C ASP A 181 -34.36 -11.81 -2.29
N PRO A 182 -34.37 -12.86 -3.13
CA PRO A 182 -35.31 -12.97 -4.24
C PRO A 182 -36.78 -13.06 -3.79
N ASN A 183 -37.05 -13.43 -2.53
CA ASN A 183 -38.41 -13.47 -1.97
C ASN A 183 -38.88 -12.10 -1.47
N LYS A 184 -37.98 -11.11 -1.40
CA LYS A 184 -38.28 -9.72 -1.05
C LYS A 184 -37.73 -8.77 -2.11
N PRO A 185 -38.20 -8.88 -3.37
CA PRO A 185 -37.65 -8.09 -4.48
C PRO A 185 -37.86 -6.58 -4.35
N ASP A 186 -38.73 -6.16 -3.41
CA ASP A 186 -39.07 -4.76 -3.13
C ASP A 186 -38.37 -4.20 -1.87
N ASP A 187 -37.64 -5.03 -1.12
CA ASP A 187 -36.79 -4.63 0.01
C ASP A 187 -35.34 -4.99 -0.29
N GLY A 188 -34.54 -4.00 -0.68
CA GLY A 188 -33.17 -4.20 -1.17
C GLY A 188 -33.00 -3.98 -2.67
N LEU A 189 -33.65 -2.96 -3.25
CA LEU A 189 -33.25 -2.46 -4.56
C LEU A 189 -31.92 -1.72 -4.41
N PHE A 190 -30.84 -2.41 -4.74
CA PHE A 190 -29.48 -1.90 -4.72
C PHE A 190 -29.01 -1.77 -6.18
N LEU A 191 -28.75 -0.54 -6.62
CA LEU A 191 -28.34 -0.22 -7.98
C LEU A 191 -26.99 0.49 -7.97
N TYR A 192 -26.11 0.08 -8.86
CA TYR A 192 -24.92 0.83 -9.24
C TYR A 192 -25.11 1.41 -10.64
N PHE A 193 -24.87 2.70 -10.80
CA PHE A 193 -24.85 3.40 -12.07
C PHE A 193 -23.39 3.72 -12.42
N PHE A 194 -22.91 3.12 -13.51
CA PHE A 194 -21.56 3.37 -13.99
C PHE A 194 -21.42 4.84 -14.44
N PRO A 195 -20.33 5.55 -14.03
CA PRO A 195 -19.14 5.01 -13.36
C PRO A 195 -19.08 5.17 -11.84
N ASN A 196 -19.95 5.96 -11.19
CA ASN A 196 -19.65 6.38 -9.82
C ASN A 196 -20.84 6.55 -8.87
N CYS A 197 -22.09 6.29 -9.27
CA CYS A 197 -23.25 6.53 -8.41
C CYS A 197 -23.88 5.22 -7.94
N THR A 198 -24.42 5.20 -6.73
CA THR A 198 -25.26 4.11 -6.22
C THR A 198 -26.62 4.60 -5.76
N LEU A 199 -27.56 3.67 -5.64
CA LEU A 199 -28.88 3.90 -5.06
C LEU A 199 -29.29 2.64 -4.30
N ASN A 200 -29.49 2.80 -3.00
CA ASN A 200 -29.78 1.72 -2.08
C ASN A 200 -31.11 1.99 -1.40
N VAL A 201 -32.13 1.20 -1.74
CA VAL A 201 -33.46 1.28 -1.12
C VAL A 201 -33.56 0.21 -0.05
N TYR A 202 -33.85 0.64 1.17
CA TYR A 202 -34.08 -0.20 2.35
C TYR A 202 -35.56 -0.09 2.76
N GLY A 203 -36.05 -1.02 3.58
CA GLY A 203 -37.39 -0.95 4.18
C GLY A 203 -37.64 0.34 5.01
N GLY A 204 -38.06 1.43 4.36
CA GLY A 204 -38.42 2.73 4.96
C GLY A 204 -37.54 3.93 4.56
N GLY A 205 -36.40 3.69 3.91
CA GLY A 205 -35.42 4.72 3.58
C GLY A 205 -34.60 4.42 2.33
N MET A 206 -33.87 5.43 1.87
CA MET A 206 -32.98 5.32 0.72
C MET A 206 -31.66 6.03 1.02
N SER A 207 -30.56 5.45 0.55
CA SER A 207 -29.27 6.15 0.50
C SER A 207 -28.74 6.11 -0.92
N SER A 208 -27.97 7.12 -1.28
CA SER A 208 -27.20 7.14 -2.52
C SER A 208 -25.81 7.61 -2.16
N PHE A 209 -24.78 6.99 -2.74
CA PHE A 209 -23.45 7.54 -2.64
C PHE A 209 -22.80 7.72 -4.01
N ARG A 210 -21.88 8.66 -4.08
CA ARG A 210 -21.07 8.98 -5.24
C ARG A 210 -19.61 8.87 -4.91
N VAL A 211 -18.87 8.22 -5.80
CA VAL A 211 -17.42 8.01 -5.71
C VAL A 211 -16.75 9.03 -6.64
N CYS A 212 -16.51 10.25 -6.16
CA CYS A 212 -16.02 11.33 -7.02
C CYS A 212 -14.48 11.33 -7.10
N PRO A 213 -13.90 11.11 -8.30
CA PRO A 213 -12.45 11.18 -8.49
C PRO A 213 -11.92 12.60 -8.23
N THR A 214 -10.79 12.72 -7.52
CA THR A 214 -10.05 13.98 -7.29
C THR A 214 -8.91 14.16 -8.31
N GLU A 215 -7.96 15.06 -8.09
CA GLU A 215 -6.76 15.18 -8.93
C GLU A 215 -5.77 14.03 -8.75
N ALA A 216 -5.70 13.47 -7.54
CA ALA A 216 -4.80 12.37 -7.22
C ALA A 216 -5.48 11.01 -7.46
N PRO A 217 -4.81 10.04 -8.11
CA PRO A 217 -5.40 8.74 -8.44
C PRO A 217 -5.77 7.90 -7.21
N ASN A 218 -5.16 8.18 -6.06
CA ASN A 218 -5.37 7.47 -4.81
C ASN A 218 -6.19 8.27 -3.78
N ILE A 219 -6.84 9.36 -4.21
CA ILE A 219 -7.74 10.14 -3.35
C ILE A 219 -9.10 10.25 -4.04
N THR A 220 -10.14 9.91 -3.30
CA THR A 220 -11.52 9.92 -3.77
C THR A 220 -12.39 10.69 -2.78
N ARG A 221 -13.24 11.57 -3.29
CA ARG A 221 -14.27 12.23 -2.49
C ARG A 221 -15.54 11.40 -2.55
N MET A 222 -15.94 10.81 -1.42
CA MET A 222 -17.21 10.12 -1.27
C MET A 222 -18.29 11.11 -0.86
N GLU A 223 -19.41 11.14 -1.57
CA GLU A 223 -20.59 11.91 -1.17
C GLU A 223 -21.75 10.98 -0.89
N PHE A 224 -22.47 11.19 0.20
CA PHE A 224 -23.61 10.39 0.59
C PHE A 224 -24.83 11.28 0.77
N ASP A 225 -25.96 10.88 0.21
CA ASP A 225 -27.27 11.48 0.43
C ASP A 225 -28.19 10.46 1.11
N TYR A 226 -28.93 10.90 2.12
CA TYR A 226 -29.85 10.07 2.90
C TYR A 226 -31.28 10.61 2.85
N TYR A 227 -32.22 9.71 2.62
CA TYR A 227 -33.65 9.98 2.48
C TYR A 227 -34.43 9.00 3.34
N HIS A 228 -35.50 9.47 3.98
CA HIS A 228 -36.27 8.61 4.88
C HIS A 228 -37.67 9.16 5.11
N MET A 229 -38.69 8.30 5.06
CA MET A 229 -40.09 8.73 5.25
C MET A 229 -40.32 9.36 6.62
N GLU A 230 -39.69 8.80 7.65
CA GLU A 230 -39.76 9.28 9.04
C GLU A 230 -38.58 10.20 9.39
N SER A 231 -38.77 11.04 10.41
CA SER A 231 -37.74 11.92 10.99
C SER A 231 -37.47 11.55 12.46
N GLY A 232 -36.61 12.30 13.14
CA GLY A 232 -36.32 12.08 14.56
C GLY A 232 -35.52 10.78 14.81
N GLU A 233 -35.88 10.03 15.85
CA GLU A 233 -35.12 8.86 16.30
C GLU A 233 -35.05 7.74 15.26
N LYS A 234 -36.14 7.46 14.54
CA LYS A 234 -36.12 6.41 13.51
C LYS A 234 -35.15 6.72 12.36
N PHE A 235 -35.07 7.98 11.95
CA PHE A 235 -34.06 8.39 10.97
C PHE A 235 -32.64 8.23 11.54
N LYS A 236 -32.41 8.56 12.82
CA LYS A 236 -31.09 8.40 13.44
C LYS A 236 -30.65 6.94 13.49
N GLU A 237 -31.56 6.01 13.78
CA GLU A 237 -31.28 4.57 13.76
C GLU A 237 -30.92 4.08 12.36
N TYR A 238 -31.73 4.43 11.35
CA TYR A 238 -31.45 4.15 9.94
C TYR A 238 -30.09 4.72 9.50
N TYR A 239 -29.86 6.00 9.77
CA TYR A 239 -28.62 6.70 9.42
C TYR A 239 -27.40 6.04 10.06
N LYS A 240 -27.49 5.68 11.34
CA LYS A 240 -26.41 5.00 12.05
C LYS A 240 -26.08 3.64 11.41
N PHE A 241 -27.09 2.86 11.04
CA PHE A 241 -26.92 1.57 10.38
C PHE A 241 -26.23 1.70 9.02
N VAL A 242 -26.77 2.52 8.10
CA VAL A 242 -26.20 2.68 6.75
C VAL A 242 -24.81 3.29 6.80
N ARG A 243 -24.59 4.27 7.68
CA ARG A 243 -23.27 4.89 7.87
C ARG A 243 -22.25 3.89 8.41
N GLN A 244 -22.64 2.96 9.28
CA GLN A 244 -21.73 1.93 9.78
C GLN A 244 -21.17 1.09 8.62
N VAL A 245 -22.03 0.59 7.74
CA VAL A 245 -21.63 -0.22 6.57
C VAL A 245 -20.67 0.58 5.67
N ALA A 246 -21.01 1.83 5.37
CA ALA A 246 -20.16 2.70 4.55
C ALA A 246 -18.76 2.92 5.16
N MET A 247 -18.65 3.06 6.49
CA MET A 247 -17.36 3.22 7.15
C MET A 247 -16.56 1.92 7.23
N GLU A 248 -17.22 0.77 7.31
CA GLU A 248 -16.58 -0.55 7.24
C GLU A 248 -15.95 -0.76 5.85
N ASP A 249 -16.67 -0.42 4.77
CA ASP A 249 -16.14 -0.43 3.40
C ASP A 249 -14.98 0.54 3.19
N PHE A 250 -15.06 1.71 3.83
CA PHE A 250 -14.00 2.70 3.79
C PHE A 250 -12.67 2.16 4.30
N GLU A 251 -12.70 1.43 5.43
CA GLU A 251 -11.52 0.76 5.97
C GLU A 251 -11.00 -0.32 5.02
N LEU A 252 -11.89 -1.08 4.37
CA LEU A 252 -11.50 -2.07 3.36
C LEU A 252 -10.72 -1.41 2.23
N CYS A 253 -11.26 -0.32 1.69
CA CYS A 253 -10.69 0.39 0.56
C CYS A 253 -9.33 1.01 0.88
N GLU A 254 -9.19 1.72 2.02
CA GLU A 254 -7.90 2.33 2.39
C GLU A 254 -6.80 1.28 2.57
N LYS A 255 -7.09 0.15 3.23
CA LYS A 255 -6.09 -0.90 3.46
C LYS A 255 -5.76 -1.68 2.18
N ALA A 256 -6.73 -1.91 1.30
CA ALA A 256 -6.46 -2.53 0.01
C ALA A 256 -5.62 -1.59 -0.87
N GLN A 257 -5.99 -0.31 -0.96
CA GLN A 257 -5.22 0.69 -1.71
C GLN A 257 -3.79 0.79 -1.23
N ASP A 258 -3.59 0.81 0.09
CA ASP A 258 -2.25 0.92 0.67
C ASP A 258 -1.32 -0.16 0.11
N ASN A 259 -1.79 -1.42 0.09
CA ASN A 259 -1.07 -2.56 -0.47
C ASN A 259 -0.95 -2.55 -2.00
N LEU A 260 -1.96 -2.04 -2.73
CA LEU A 260 -1.88 -1.85 -4.18
C LEU A 260 -0.74 -0.88 -4.55
N GLY A 261 -0.48 0.12 -3.70
CA GLY A 261 0.58 1.10 -3.90
C GLY A 261 2.00 0.66 -3.47
N ARG A 262 2.17 -0.51 -2.83
CA ARG A 262 3.50 -0.92 -2.30
C ARG A 262 4.36 -1.72 -3.28
N GLY A 263 3.91 -1.96 -4.52
CA GLY A 263 4.71 -2.66 -5.54
C GLY A 263 4.97 -4.15 -5.25
N VAL A 264 4.06 -4.80 -4.52
CA VAL A 264 4.13 -6.25 -4.20
C VAL A 264 3.02 -7.03 -4.88
N TYR A 265 1.80 -6.49 -4.85
CA TYR A 265 0.61 -7.08 -5.47
C TYR A 265 0.52 -6.68 -6.95
N SER A 266 -0.04 -7.57 -7.77
CA SER A 266 -0.31 -7.32 -9.18
C SER A 266 -1.79 -7.49 -9.48
N GLU A 267 -2.28 -8.72 -9.39
CA GLU A 267 -3.66 -9.11 -9.69
C GLU A 267 -4.07 -10.33 -8.86
N GLY A 268 -5.37 -10.56 -8.76
CA GLY A 268 -5.97 -11.68 -8.05
C GLY A 268 -7.16 -12.27 -8.80
N ILE A 269 -7.47 -13.54 -8.54
CA ILE A 269 -8.53 -14.27 -9.25
C ILE A 269 -9.90 -13.87 -8.70
N LEU A 270 -10.82 -13.52 -9.58
CA LEU A 270 -12.21 -13.24 -9.23
C LEU A 270 -13.06 -14.51 -9.26
N ASN A 271 -14.01 -14.60 -8.34
CA ASN A 271 -15.06 -15.59 -8.37
C ASN A 271 -16.05 -15.27 -9.52
N PRO A 272 -16.26 -16.17 -10.49
CA PRO A 272 -17.08 -15.89 -11.67
C PRO A 272 -18.57 -15.73 -11.34
N GLU A 273 -19.03 -16.22 -10.19
CA GLU A 273 -20.42 -16.08 -9.76
C GLU A 273 -20.58 -14.97 -8.72
N LYS A 274 -19.71 -14.95 -7.70
CA LYS A 274 -19.83 -14.04 -6.55
C LYS A 274 -19.21 -12.66 -6.78
N GLU A 275 -18.33 -12.52 -7.79
CA GLU A 275 -17.66 -11.27 -8.15
C GLU A 275 -17.89 -10.93 -9.64
N ASN A 276 -19.02 -11.37 -10.21
CA ASN A 276 -19.35 -11.14 -11.62
C ASN A 276 -19.60 -9.65 -11.94
N GLY A 277 -20.11 -8.85 -10.99
CA GLY A 277 -20.24 -7.40 -11.13
C GLY A 277 -18.90 -6.71 -11.32
N VAL A 278 -17.91 -7.11 -10.51
CA VAL A 278 -16.53 -6.65 -10.59
C VAL A 278 -15.91 -7.00 -11.95
N SER A 279 -16.08 -8.24 -12.41
CA SER A 279 -15.59 -8.65 -13.73
C SER A 279 -16.27 -7.90 -14.89
N CYS A 280 -17.58 -7.62 -14.79
CA CYS A 280 -18.31 -6.87 -15.81
C CYS A 280 -17.74 -5.46 -15.98
N GLU A 281 -17.46 -4.79 -14.86
CA GLU A 281 -16.85 -3.47 -14.83
C GLU A 281 -15.48 -3.44 -15.52
N TYR A 282 -14.66 -4.46 -15.30
CA TYR A 282 -13.35 -4.55 -15.94
C TYR A 282 -13.41 -4.91 -17.42
N ASP A 283 -14.49 -5.51 -17.90
CA ASP A 283 -14.70 -5.71 -19.33
C ASP A 283 -15.23 -4.44 -20.02
N ARG A 284 -15.82 -3.48 -19.27
CA ARG A 284 -16.21 -2.15 -19.77
C ARG A 284 -15.00 -1.23 -19.94
N ASN A 285 -14.17 -1.10 -18.91
CA ASN A 285 -13.10 -0.09 -18.87
C ASN A 285 -12.13 -0.12 -20.08
N PRO A 286 -11.50 -1.24 -20.46
CA PRO A 286 -10.61 -1.31 -21.62
C PRO A 286 -11.32 -1.01 -22.95
N LYS A 287 -12.60 -1.37 -23.10
CA LYS A 287 -13.39 -1.05 -24.31
C LYS A 287 -13.66 0.45 -24.42
N LEU A 288 -13.82 1.14 -23.30
CA LEU A 288 -13.99 2.59 -23.26
C LEU A 288 -12.69 3.35 -23.51
N LEU A 289 -11.55 2.73 -23.19
CA LEU A 289 -10.21 3.34 -23.33
C LEU A 289 -9.54 3.08 -24.68
N THR A 290 -10.07 2.14 -25.48
CA THR A 290 -9.59 1.87 -26.84
C THR A 290 -10.50 2.58 -27.86
N PRO A 291 -9.98 3.44 -28.75
CA PRO A 291 -10.80 3.99 -29.82
C PRO A 291 -11.27 2.85 -30.74
N PRO A 292 -12.48 2.94 -31.34
CA PRO A 292 -12.90 1.97 -32.33
C PRO A 292 -11.87 1.95 -33.47
N LEU A 293 -11.35 0.76 -33.76
CA LEU A 293 -10.47 0.50 -34.91
C LEU A 293 -11.24 0.81 -36.20
N THR A 294 -11.28 2.08 -36.60
CA THR A 294 -11.48 2.45 -37.99
C THR A 294 -10.12 2.27 -38.64
N SER A 295 -9.90 1.13 -39.27
CA SER A 295 -8.70 0.91 -40.06
C SER A 295 -8.81 1.72 -41.36
N PRO A 296 -7.89 2.67 -41.64
CA PRO A 296 -7.63 3.04 -43.02
C PRO A 296 -6.74 1.94 -43.59
N SER A 297 -7.21 1.27 -44.63
CA SER A 297 -6.41 0.33 -45.41
C SER A 297 -5.17 1.05 -45.97
N LEU A 298 -3.99 0.81 -45.40
CA LEU A 298 -2.70 1.18 -45.99
C LEU A 298 -2.10 -0.03 -46.73
N PRO A 299 -1.45 0.19 -47.89
CA PRO A 299 -0.97 -0.89 -48.75
C PRO A 299 0.24 -1.59 -48.13
N GLY A 300 0.28 -2.91 -48.25
CA GLY A 300 1.29 -3.77 -47.63
C GLY A 300 2.73 -3.49 -48.08
N PRO A 301 3.73 -3.84 -47.26
CA PRO A 301 5.13 -3.57 -47.57
C PRO A 301 5.62 -4.50 -48.69
N THR A 302 6.37 -3.91 -49.63
CA THR A 302 7.08 -4.64 -50.70
C THR A 302 8.09 -5.66 -50.15
N PRO A 303 8.29 -6.80 -50.85
CA PRO A 303 8.99 -8.00 -50.35
C PRO A 303 10.50 -7.84 -50.09
N THR A 304 11.07 -6.65 -50.28
CA THR A 304 12.49 -6.37 -50.12
C THR A 304 12.95 -6.21 -48.66
N LEU A 305 12.04 -5.90 -47.72
CA LEU A 305 12.38 -5.67 -46.31
C LEU A 305 12.48 -6.98 -45.49
N LEU A 306 11.77 -8.03 -45.90
CA LEU A 306 11.80 -9.35 -45.26
C LEU A 306 13.09 -10.13 -45.58
N ALA A 307 13.72 -9.87 -46.72
CA ALA A 307 14.99 -10.51 -47.09
C ALA A 307 16.19 -9.96 -46.29
N LEU A 308 16.15 -8.69 -45.88
CA LEU A 308 17.26 -8.06 -45.15
C LEU A 308 17.32 -8.51 -43.68
N LEU A 309 16.16 -8.74 -43.05
CA LEU A 309 16.07 -9.20 -41.66
C LEU A 309 16.42 -10.69 -41.51
N ALA A 310 16.14 -11.51 -42.53
CA ALA A 310 16.56 -12.92 -42.55
C ALA A 310 18.08 -13.09 -42.75
N GLY A 311 18.73 -12.18 -43.48
CA GLY A 311 20.18 -12.20 -43.70
C GLY A 311 21.01 -11.89 -42.44
N ILE A 312 20.52 -10.98 -41.59
CA ILE A 312 21.21 -10.59 -40.34
C ILE A 312 21.12 -11.71 -39.29
N ALA A 313 20.01 -12.45 -39.25
CA ALA A 313 19.84 -13.61 -38.37
C ALA A 313 20.73 -14.81 -38.74
N PHE A 314 21.15 -14.92 -40.01
CA PHE A 314 22.00 -16.02 -40.47
C PHE A 314 23.50 -15.79 -40.17
N LEU A 315 23.94 -14.53 -40.16
CA LEU A 315 25.34 -14.17 -39.83
C LEU A 315 25.65 -14.25 -38.32
N TYR A 316 24.64 -14.19 -37.46
CA TYR A 316 24.81 -14.34 -36.00
C TYR A 316 25.01 -15.81 -35.55
N ARG A 317 24.82 -16.77 -36.46
CA ARG A 317 24.82 -18.21 -36.12
C ARG A 317 26.16 -18.93 -36.28
N PHE A 318 27.20 -18.24 -36.77
CA PHE A 318 28.50 -18.84 -37.08
C PHE A 318 29.72 -18.10 -36.49
N TRP A 319 29.53 -17.30 -35.43
CA TRP A 319 30.68 -16.75 -34.70
C TRP A 319 31.26 -17.81 -33.74
N PRO A 320 32.52 -18.26 -33.90
CA PRO A 320 33.08 -19.31 -33.07
C PRO A 320 33.32 -18.81 -31.65
N TYR A 321 32.73 -19.53 -30.69
CA TYR A 321 32.92 -19.32 -29.26
C TYR A 321 34.28 -19.89 -28.84
N THR A 322 35.34 -19.09 -28.91
CA THR A 322 36.59 -19.43 -28.23
C THR A 322 36.56 -18.87 -26.82
N SER A 323 36.48 -19.81 -25.88
CA SER A 323 36.76 -19.67 -24.45
C SER A 323 37.98 -18.80 -24.18
N THR A 324 37.77 -17.69 -23.48
CA THR A 324 38.46 -17.29 -22.25
C THR A 324 37.85 -15.96 -21.81
N SER A 325 36.87 -16.01 -20.90
CA SER A 325 36.44 -14.82 -20.17
C SER A 325 36.65 -15.11 -18.70
N THR A 326 37.76 -14.62 -18.18
CA THR A 326 38.00 -14.46 -16.76
C THR A 326 36.83 -13.68 -16.18
N SER A 327 36.00 -14.35 -15.40
CA SER A 327 35.01 -13.74 -14.53
C SER A 327 35.74 -12.77 -13.60
N LYS A 328 35.77 -11.48 -13.95
CA LYS A 328 35.99 -10.42 -12.97
C LYS A 328 34.75 -10.39 -12.09
N LEU A 329 34.79 -11.25 -11.07
CA LEU A 329 34.05 -11.14 -9.84
C LEU A 329 34.12 -9.68 -9.40
N VAL A 330 33.03 -8.94 -9.60
CA VAL A 330 32.79 -7.72 -8.85
C VAL A 330 32.50 -8.18 -7.44
N ASN A 331 33.58 -8.25 -6.66
CA ASN A 331 33.59 -8.47 -5.23
C ASN A 331 32.86 -7.27 -4.62
N LEU A 332 31.54 -7.40 -4.41
CA LEU A 332 30.80 -6.49 -3.53
C LEU A 332 31.52 -6.53 -2.19
N GLY A 333 32.10 -5.39 -1.82
CA GLY A 333 33.09 -5.26 -0.77
C GLY A 333 32.64 -5.92 0.53
N LYS A 334 33.61 -6.56 1.18
CA LYS A 334 33.54 -6.96 2.59
C LYS A 334 32.91 -5.82 3.40
N TYR A 335 31.94 -6.17 4.26
CA TYR A 335 31.48 -5.28 5.31
C TYR A 335 32.69 -4.89 6.18
N GLU A 336 33.20 -3.67 6.02
CA GLU A 336 34.24 -3.12 6.89
C GLU A 336 33.60 -2.72 8.23
N THR A 337 33.87 -3.48 9.28
CA THR A 337 33.64 -3.09 10.67
C THR A 337 34.78 -2.22 11.19
N LEU A 338 34.42 -1.11 11.84
CA LEU A 338 35.28 -0.02 12.28
C LEU A 338 35.72 -0.20 13.74
N ASP A 339 36.37 -1.33 14.05
CA ASP A 339 36.86 -1.64 15.41
C ASP A 339 38.37 -1.41 15.58
N THR A 340 39.06 -0.73 14.65
CA THR A 340 40.54 -0.54 14.77
C THR A 340 41.09 0.74 14.14
N ILE A 341 40.42 1.89 14.29
CA ILE A 341 41.04 3.19 13.99
C ILE A 341 40.92 4.09 15.22
N THR A 342 41.85 3.91 16.15
CA THR A 342 42.31 4.97 17.05
C THR A 342 43.66 5.45 16.53
N ASP A 343 43.80 6.77 16.41
CA ASP A 343 44.97 7.53 15.94
C ASP A 343 45.28 7.53 14.44
N VAL A 344 44.75 8.53 13.73
CA VAL A 344 45.49 9.20 12.64
C VAL A 344 45.23 10.71 12.76
N THR A 345 46.32 11.45 12.92
CA THR A 345 46.40 12.90 13.10
C THR A 345 45.93 13.68 11.88
N GLU A 346 45.36 14.86 12.14
CA GLU A 346 44.98 15.89 11.17
C GLU A 346 46.19 16.31 10.31
N GLU A 347 46.09 16.14 8.98
CA GLU A 347 46.88 16.91 8.02
C GLU A 347 45.96 17.74 7.14
N GLU A 348 46.08 19.05 7.28
CA GLU A 348 45.44 20.08 6.46
C GLU A 348 45.79 19.91 4.97
N ASN A 349 44.81 20.00 4.07
CA ASN A 349 45.09 20.37 2.68
C ASN A 349 43.97 21.15 1.99
N ARG A 350 44.17 22.47 1.94
CA ARG A 350 43.98 23.41 0.81
C ARG A 350 42.91 23.09 -0.25
N GLY A 351 41.78 23.80 -0.14
CA GLY A 351 41.21 24.69 -1.17
C GLY A 351 41.06 24.20 -2.61
N VAL A 352 40.03 23.38 -2.86
CA VAL A 352 39.16 23.38 -4.05
C VAL A 352 37.80 22.86 -3.59
N SER A 353 36.73 23.68 -3.62
CA SER A 353 35.39 23.24 -3.24
C SER A 353 34.86 22.24 -4.27
N LYS A 354 34.98 20.95 -3.98
CA LYS A 354 34.38 19.88 -4.78
C LYS A 354 32.86 19.97 -4.65
N GLU A 355 32.14 19.88 -5.77
CA GLU A 355 30.68 19.69 -5.76
C GLU A 355 30.30 18.47 -4.90
N SER A 356 29.10 18.50 -4.33
CA SER A 356 28.65 17.42 -3.43
C SER A 356 28.56 16.10 -4.19
N ASP A 357 29.19 15.04 -3.68
CA ASP A 357 29.04 13.70 -4.24
C ASP A 357 27.61 13.14 -4.04
N PHE A 358 26.76 13.76 -3.20
CA PHE A 358 25.38 13.35 -2.93
C PHE A 358 24.34 14.15 -3.74
N PRO A 359 23.24 13.53 -4.19
CA PRO A 359 22.22 14.21 -4.97
C PRO A 359 21.43 15.25 -4.15
N ALA A 360 20.92 16.28 -4.83
CA ALA A 360 20.03 17.27 -4.24
C ALA A 360 18.80 16.60 -3.61
N GLY A 361 18.39 17.07 -2.43
CA GLY A 361 17.25 16.50 -1.71
C GLY A 361 17.53 15.15 -1.04
N TRP A 362 18.79 14.73 -0.87
CA TRP A 362 19.21 13.49 -0.18
C TRP A 362 18.41 13.13 1.08
N TRP A 363 17.99 14.15 1.82
CA TRP A 363 17.34 14.03 3.12
C TRP A 363 15.81 14.08 3.11
N VAL A 364 15.22 14.72 2.09
CA VAL A 364 13.80 15.12 2.10
C VAL A 364 13.07 14.77 0.80
N SER A 365 13.78 14.28 -0.22
CA SER A 365 13.17 13.93 -1.50
C SER A 365 12.43 12.60 -1.40
N LYS A 366 11.13 12.66 -1.72
CA LYS A 366 10.27 11.49 -1.83
C LYS A 366 10.76 10.53 -2.93
N ASP A 367 11.23 11.06 -4.06
CA ASP A 367 11.71 10.25 -5.19
C ASP A 367 12.99 9.49 -4.83
N ILE A 368 13.89 10.14 -4.07
CA ILE A 368 15.08 9.46 -3.52
C ILE A 368 14.67 8.38 -2.54
N PHE A 369 13.70 8.63 -1.67
CA PHE A 369 13.21 7.61 -0.73
C PHE A 369 12.58 6.40 -1.44
N GLU A 370 11.79 6.63 -2.49
CA GLU A 370 11.27 5.54 -3.34
C GLU A 370 12.39 4.77 -4.05
N LEU A 371 13.49 5.45 -4.41
CA LEU A 371 14.69 4.79 -4.93
C LEU A 371 15.43 3.99 -3.86
N GLU A 372 15.56 4.51 -2.64
CA GLU A 372 16.17 3.82 -1.50
C GLU A 372 15.40 2.53 -1.15
N LYS A 373 14.06 2.57 -1.20
CA LYS A 373 13.20 1.39 -1.02
C LYS A 373 13.55 0.26 -1.98
N ARG A 374 13.62 0.55 -3.29
CA ARG A 374 13.91 -0.43 -4.35
C ARG A 374 15.39 -0.78 -4.50
N ALA A 375 16.30 0.12 -4.15
CA ALA A 375 17.74 -0.12 -4.25
C ALA A 375 18.32 -0.86 -3.05
N ILE A 376 17.84 -0.56 -1.85
CA ILE A 376 18.46 -0.99 -0.58
C ILE A 376 17.53 -1.96 0.17
N PHE A 377 16.39 -1.46 0.65
CA PHE A 377 15.54 -2.21 1.58
C PHE A 377 14.91 -3.46 0.95
N SER A 378 14.68 -3.43 -0.37
CA SER A 378 14.15 -4.60 -1.08
C SER A 378 15.18 -5.64 -1.49
N LYS A 379 16.49 -5.34 -1.40
CA LYS A 379 17.59 -6.22 -1.87
C LYS A 379 18.55 -6.66 -0.77
N THR A 380 18.53 -5.98 0.38
CA THR A 380 19.48 -6.21 1.48
C THR A 380 18.88 -7.16 2.51
N TRP A 381 19.72 -7.98 3.15
CA TRP A 381 19.31 -8.77 4.31
C TRP A 381 19.12 -7.88 5.54
N LEU A 382 17.90 -7.87 6.09
CA LEU A 382 17.50 -7.07 7.24
C LEU A 382 17.29 -7.97 8.45
N CYS A 383 17.98 -7.70 9.56
CA CYS A 383 17.75 -8.42 10.81
C CYS A 383 16.61 -7.77 11.59
N LEU A 384 15.42 -8.39 11.60
CA LEU A 384 14.22 -7.76 12.16
C LEU A 384 13.78 -8.33 13.51
N SER A 385 14.25 -9.53 13.86
CA SER A 385 13.76 -10.23 15.04
C SER A 385 14.77 -11.24 15.57
N HIS A 386 14.41 -11.87 16.67
CA HIS A 386 15.12 -13.00 17.25
C HIS A 386 14.14 -14.15 17.47
N ARG A 387 14.61 -15.40 17.31
CA ARG A 387 13.80 -16.62 17.38
C ARG A 387 13.02 -16.72 18.69
N SER A 388 13.56 -16.22 19.80
CA SER A 388 12.93 -16.26 21.11
C SER A 388 11.66 -15.41 21.25
N ARG A 389 11.40 -14.49 20.30
CA ARG A 389 10.12 -13.76 20.25
C ARG A 389 8.93 -14.69 20.00
N PHE A 390 9.16 -15.83 19.37
CA PHE A 390 8.12 -16.77 18.97
C PHE A 390 8.11 -17.99 19.90
N ALA A 391 7.22 -18.03 20.88
CA ALA A 391 7.20 -19.10 21.87
C ALA A 391 6.62 -20.41 21.31
N LYS A 392 5.59 -20.32 20.47
CA LYS A 392 4.86 -21.47 19.91
C LYS A 392 4.46 -21.28 18.45
N ALA A 393 4.20 -22.39 17.77
CA ALA A 393 3.78 -22.37 16.37
C ALA A 393 2.51 -21.52 16.17
N GLY A 394 2.52 -20.68 15.14
CA GLY A 394 1.48 -19.69 14.87
C GLY A 394 1.72 -18.33 15.51
N ASP A 395 2.66 -18.19 16.45
CA ASP A 395 3.09 -16.87 16.93
C ASP A 395 3.63 -16.06 15.75
N TYR A 396 3.17 -14.83 15.61
CA TYR A 396 3.57 -13.93 14.54
C TYR A 396 3.80 -12.50 15.03
N GLN A 397 4.64 -11.78 14.29
CA GLN A 397 4.93 -10.36 14.45
C GLN A 397 4.91 -9.68 13.08
N SER A 398 4.12 -8.62 12.97
CA SER A 398 4.02 -7.76 11.80
C SER A 398 5.03 -6.61 11.89
N TYR A 399 5.56 -6.19 10.74
CA TYR A 399 6.46 -5.07 10.57
C TYR A 399 6.07 -4.28 9.31
N GLU A 400 6.37 -2.99 9.29
CA GLU A 400 6.37 -2.19 8.07
C GLU A 400 7.80 -1.70 7.86
N VAL A 401 8.44 -2.14 6.77
CA VAL A 401 9.86 -1.89 6.51
C VAL A 401 10.00 -1.08 5.25
N ALA A 402 10.36 0.20 5.36
CA ALA A 402 10.44 1.12 4.22
C ALA A 402 9.17 1.07 3.35
N GLY A 403 8.03 1.00 4.03
CA GLY A 403 6.72 0.87 3.39
C GLY A 403 6.35 -0.51 2.82
N PHE A 404 7.12 -1.57 3.07
CA PHE A 404 6.70 -2.93 2.76
C PHE A 404 6.05 -3.57 4.00
N PRO A 405 4.74 -3.89 3.98
CA PRO A 405 4.08 -4.54 5.10
C PRO A 405 4.38 -6.03 5.05
N ILE A 406 4.96 -6.55 6.13
CA ILE A 406 5.38 -7.95 6.24
C ILE A 406 4.98 -8.51 7.60
N PHE A 407 4.94 -9.82 7.72
CA PHE A 407 4.89 -10.48 9.02
C PHE A 407 5.79 -11.70 9.05
N LEU A 408 6.39 -11.95 10.21
CA LEU A 408 7.15 -13.15 10.53
C LEU A 408 6.25 -14.07 11.34
N ILE A 409 6.27 -15.37 11.07
CA ILE A 409 5.46 -16.38 11.76
C ILE A 409 6.27 -17.64 12.04
N LEU A 410 6.08 -18.23 13.21
CA LEU A 410 6.68 -19.52 13.57
C LEU A 410 5.84 -20.68 13.02
N GLY A 411 6.46 -21.49 12.16
CA GLY A 411 5.87 -22.72 11.63
C GLY A 411 5.78 -23.83 12.67
N LYS A 412 4.91 -24.82 12.39
CA LYS A 412 4.81 -26.06 13.19
C LYS A 412 6.09 -26.89 13.18
N ASP A 413 6.94 -26.68 12.18
CA ASP A 413 8.27 -27.29 12.04
C ASP A 413 9.37 -26.54 12.81
N GLY A 414 9.01 -25.54 13.63
CA GLY A 414 9.95 -24.78 14.46
C GLY A 414 10.73 -23.70 13.71
N LYS A 415 10.47 -23.50 12.41
CA LYS A 415 11.13 -22.51 11.56
C LYS A 415 10.32 -21.22 11.46
N VAL A 416 10.99 -20.07 11.61
CA VAL A 416 10.39 -18.76 11.36
C VAL A 416 10.39 -18.51 9.85
N ARG A 417 9.26 -18.00 9.34
CA ARG A 417 9.07 -17.61 7.93
C ARG A 417 8.54 -16.18 7.86
N ALA A 418 8.85 -15.47 6.78
CA ALA A 418 8.29 -14.16 6.52
C ALA A 418 7.42 -14.17 5.25
N PHE A 419 6.35 -13.37 5.27
CA PHE A 419 5.46 -13.13 4.14
C PHE A 419 5.11 -11.65 4.06
N HIS A 420 4.87 -11.14 2.84
CA HIS A 420 4.20 -9.85 2.72
C HIS A 420 2.78 -9.97 3.28
N ASN A 421 2.36 -8.95 4.03
CA ASN A 421 1.04 -8.89 4.66
C ASN A 421 -0.03 -8.41 3.66
N VAL A 422 -0.13 -9.15 2.54
CA VAL A 422 -0.94 -8.81 1.38
C VAL A 422 -1.67 -10.06 0.92
N CYS A 423 -3.00 -10.04 0.99
CA CYS A 423 -3.84 -11.13 0.54
C CYS A 423 -3.73 -11.28 -0.99
N ARG A 424 -3.66 -12.53 -1.45
CA ARG A 424 -3.57 -12.89 -2.88
C ARG A 424 -4.86 -12.65 -3.68
N HIS A 425 -5.98 -12.39 -3.00
CA HIS A 425 -7.27 -12.20 -3.65
C HIS A 425 -7.50 -10.75 -4.10
N ARG A 426 -7.55 -9.79 -3.18
CA ARG A 426 -7.80 -8.36 -3.49
C ARG A 426 -6.96 -7.41 -2.62
N ALA A 427 -5.66 -7.71 -2.55
CA ALA A 427 -4.62 -6.91 -1.88
C ALA A 427 -4.82 -6.55 -0.39
N TYR A 428 -5.92 -6.91 0.26
CA TYR A 428 -6.17 -6.55 1.66
C TYR A 428 -5.14 -7.17 2.63
N THR A 429 -4.95 -6.54 3.80
CA THR A 429 -4.05 -7.08 4.83
C THR A 429 -4.54 -8.40 5.42
N VAL A 430 -3.62 -9.34 5.67
CA VAL A 430 -3.94 -10.66 6.25
C VAL A 430 -3.99 -10.57 7.78
N THR A 431 -3.03 -9.86 8.39
CA THR A 431 -2.96 -9.62 9.83
C THR A 431 -3.15 -8.12 10.14
N LYS A 432 -4.23 -7.78 10.85
CA LYS A 432 -4.45 -6.39 11.33
C LYS A 432 -3.66 -6.05 12.59
N LYS A 433 -3.32 -7.06 13.40
CA LYS A 433 -2.62 -6.88 14.67
C LYS A 433 -1.11 -6.85 14.44
N GLU A 434 -0.42 -6.06 15.25
CA GLU A 434 1.04 -6.03 15.27
C GLU A 434 1.63 -7.39 15.70
N CYS A 435 1.00 -8.08 16.65
CA CYS A 435 1.38 -9.43 17.05
C CYS A 435 0.17 -10.31 17.35
N GLY A 436 0.37 -11.62 17.33
CA GLY A 436 -0.66 -12.58 17.71
C GLY A 436 -0.18 -14.02 17.57
N SER A 437 -1.12 -14.95 17.76
CA SER A 437 -0.87 -16.39 17.66
C SER A 437 -2.02 -17.07 16.94
N SER A 438 -1.78 -17.60 15.74
CA SER A 438 -2.74 -18.48 15.06
C SER A 438 -2.05 -19.40 14.07
N ALA A 439 -2.47 -20.67 14.02
CA ALA A 439 -1.98 -21.62 13.03
C ALA A 439 -2.57 -21.38 11.61
N VAL A 440 -3.66 -20.62 11.52
CA VAL A 440 -4.33 -20.23 10.28
C VAL A 440 -4.72 -18.75 10.35
N LEU A 441 -4.27 -17.96 9.38
CA LEU A 441 -4.52 -16.53 9.28
C LEU A 441 -5.57 -16.28 8.19
N GLY A 442 -6.73 -15.73 8.57
CA GLY A 442 -7.83 -15.43 7.66
C GLY A 442 -7.89 -13.95 7.30
N CYS A 443 -7.87 -13.64 6.01
CA CYS A 443 -8.13 -12.30 5.48
C CYS A 443 -9.56 -11.88 5.84
N ARG A 444 -9.71 -10.66 6.38
CA ARG A 444 -11.03 -10.13 6.78
C ARG A 444 -11.85 -9.56 5.62
N TYR A 445 -11.27 -9.48 4.43
CA TYR A 445 -12.01 -9.06 3.24
C TYR A 445 -12.92 -10.21 2.77
N HIS A 446 -12.36 -11.29 2.21
CA HIS A 446 -13.15 -12.40 1.62
C HIS A 446 -12.89 -13.78 2.28
N GLY A 447 -12.29 -13.81 3.47
CA GLY A 447 -12.10 -15.05 4.24
C GLY A 447 -11.04 -16.01 3.72
N TRP A 448 -10.25 -15.62 2.71
CA TRP A 448 -9.10 -16.41 2.25
C TRP A 448 -8.14 -16.65 3.41
N SER A 449 -7.85 -17.91 3.69
CA SER A 449 -7.12 -18.33 4.88
C SER A 449 -5.84 -19.07 4.54
N TYR A 450 -4.75 -18.71 5.23
CA TYR A 450 -3.40 -19.22 4.98
C TYR A 450 -2.84 -19.89 6.21
N ASN A 451 -2.12 -21.00 6.05
CA ASN A 451 -1.43 -21.65 7.16
C ASN A 451 -0.08 -21.00 7.47
N THR A 452 0.66 -21.54 8.45
CA THR A 452 2.00 -21.05 8.85
C THR A 452 3.09 -21.22 7.78
N TYR A 453 2.82 -21.98 6.71
CA TYR A 453 3.70 -22.11 5.53
C TYR A 453 3.35 -21.11 4.44
N GLY A 454 2.30 -20.29 4.64
CA GLY A 454 1.78 -19.34 3.66
C GLY A 454 0.88 -19.97 2.61
N GLU A 455 0.58 -21.25 2.71
CA GLU A 455 -0.25 -21.96 1.73
C GLU A 455 -1.72 -21.59 1.93
N LEU A 456 -2.45 -21.38 0.83
CA LEU A 456 -3.88 -21.12 0.86
C LEU A 456 -4.65 -22.39 1.25
N THR A 457 -5.18 -22.43 2.47
CA THR A 457 -5.93 -23.59 2.98
C THR A 457 -7.43 -23.49 2.71
N LYS A 458 -7.98 -22.27 2.68
CA LYS A 458 -9.41 -22.04 2.45
C LYS A 458 -9.61 -20.82 1.56
N ALA A 459 -10.42 -20.97 0.52
CA ALA A 459 -10.90 -19.90 -0.34
C ALA A 459 -12.43 -20.04 -0.46
N PRO A 460 -13.21 -19.34 0.38
CA PRO A 460 -14.67 -19.49 0.42
C PRO A 460 -15.29 -19.30 -0.96
N HIS A 461 -16.15 -20.25 -1.38
CA HIS A 461 -16.80 -20.27 -2.69
C HIS A 461 -15.89 -20.54 -3.91
N PHE A 462 -14.62 -20.92 -3.70
CA PHE A 462 -13.71 -21.26 -4.81
C PHE A 462 -13.43 -22.76 -5.00
N ASP A 463 -13.72 -23.60 -4.01
CA ASP A 463 -13.29 -25.02 -4.04
C ASP A 463 -13.84 -25.81 -5.24
N ASP A 464 -15.02 -25.45 -5.75
CA ASP A 464 -15.68 -26.12 -6.88
C ASP A 464 -15.53 -25.37 -8.22
N ILE A 465 -14.75 -24.29 -8.28
CA ILE A 465 -14.58 -23.50 -9.50
C ILE A 465 -13.59 -24.18 -10.45
N PRO A 466 -13.99 -24.53 -11.68
CA PRO A 466 -13.09 -25.10 -12.67
C PRO A 466 -11.91 -24.16 -12.98
N GLY A 467 -10.68 -24.69 -12.90
CA GLY A 467 -9.46 -23.94 -13.18
C GLY A 467 -8.88 -23.16 -11.99
N PHE A 468 -9.53 -23.16 -10.83
CA PHE A 468 -8.96 -22.61 -9.60
C PHE A 468 -8.01 -23.61 -8.93
N ASP A 469 -6.76 -23.21 -8.74
CA ASP A 469 -5.74 -23.99 -8.03
C ASP A 469 -5.23 -23.21 -6.81
N ARG A 470 -5.51 -23.75 -5.61
CA ARG A 470 -5.07 -23.16 -4.34
C ARG A 470 -3.55 -23.04 -4.25
N SER A 471 -2.80 -23.99 -4.83
CA SER A 471 -1.33 -24.01 -4.74
C SER A 471 -0.69 -22.79 -5.40
N GLN A 472 -1.34 -22.22 -6.43
CA GLN A 472 -0.89 -21.02 -7.15
C GLN A 472 -1.15 -19.71 -6.38
N ASN A 473 -1.88 -19.79 -5.27
CA ASN A 473 -2.40 -18.66 -4.52
C ASN A 473 -1.86 -18.59 -3.08
N SER A 474 -0.68 -19.18 -2.82
CA SER A 474 0.04 -19.02 -1.55
C SER A 474 0.50 -17.57 -1.31
N LEU A 475 0.68 -17.15 -0.07
CA LEU A 475 1.19 -15.82 0.26
C LEU A 475 2.53 -15.52 -0.43
N PHE A 476 2.81 -14.22 -0.60
CA PHE A 476 4.09 -13.76 -1.12
C PHE A 476 5.19 -13.98 -0.06
N ALA A 477 5.79 -15.17 -0.08
CA ALA A 477 6.91 -15.54 0.77
C ALA A 477 8.13 -14.65 0.51
N ILE A 478 8.80 -14.31 1.60
CA ILE A 478 10.01 -13.50 1.70
C ILE A 478 11.16 -14.42 2.12
N HIS A 479 12.35 -14.23 1.55
CA HIS A 479 13.52 -15.01 1.94
C HIS A 479 13.82 -14.80 3.41
N THR A 480 13.94 -15.88 4.17
CA THR A 480 14.10 -15.83 5.63
C THR A 480 15.21 -16.77 6.06
N VAL A 481 16.13 -16.28 6.89
CA VAL A 481 17.20 -17.08 7.49
C VAL A 481 17.22 -16.84 8.99
N THR A 482 17.46 -17.89 9.77
CA THR A 482 17.76 -17.77 11.20
C THR A 482 19.18 -18.28 11.41
N ASN A 483 20.07 -17.44 11.94
CA ASN A 483 21.46 -17.85 12.21
C ASN A 483 21.56 -18.69 13.50
N GLY A 484 22.77 -19.17 13.80
CA GLY A 484 23.02 -20.03 14.98
C GLY A 484 22.73 -19.32 16.31
N ALA A 485 22.93 -18.00 16.37
CA ALA A 485 22.60 -17.18 17.52
C ALA A 485 21.10 -16.86 17.64
N GLY A 486 20.26 -17.27 16.68
CA GLY A 486 18.81 -17.10 16.73
C GLY A 486 18.28 -15.80 16.11
N PHE A 487 19.12 -14.94 15.53
CA PHE A 487 18.69 -13.74 14.81
C PHE A 487 17.98 -14.10 13.51
N VAL A 488 16.87 -13.42 13.24
CA VAL A 488 16.01 -13.66 12.07
C VAL A 488 16.21 -12.55 11.05
N PHE A 489 16.73 -12.94 9.89
CA PHE A 489 17.00 -12.08 8.75
C PHE A 489 15.96 -12.29 7.66
N VAL A 490 15.57 -11.20 7.00
CA VAL A 490 14.68 -11.24 5.83
C VAL A 490 15.28 -10.50 4.65
N ASN A 491 14.97 -10.93 3.43
CA ASN A 491 15.29 -10.22 2.20
C ASN A 491 14.07 -10.24 1.28
N LEU A 492 13.61 -9.05 0.89
CA LEU A 492 12.35 -8.88 0.17
C LEU A 492 12.47 -9.21 -1.32
N GLU A 493 13.68 -9.42 -1.85
CA GLU A 493 13.87 -9.67 -3.28
C GLU A 493 13.11 -10.93 -3.71
N ALA A 494 12.23 -10.77 -4.69
CA ALA A 494 11.34 -11.81 -5.16
C ALA A 494 12.03 -12.89 -6.02
N SER A 495 13.28 -12.65 -6.44
CA SER A 495 14.10 -13.61 -7.16
C SER A 495 14.17 -14.94 -6.41
N PRO A 496 13.97 -16.10 -7.05
CA PRO A 496 13.94 -17.39 -6.35
C PRO A 496 15.29 -17.79 -5.73
N ARG A 497 16.39 -17.18 -6.19
CA ARG A 497 17.73 -17.35 -5.62
C ARG A 497 18.34 -15.99 -5.37
N ILE A 498 18.83 -15.79 -4.17
CA ILE A 498 19.56 -14.59 -3.74
C ILE A 498 20.85 -15.01 -3.04
N SER A 499 21.79 -14.07 -2.92
CA SER A 499 23.02 -14.29 -2.16
C SER A 499 22.70 -14.62 -0.70
N PRO A 500 23.40 -15.60 -0.08
CA PRO A 500 23.24 -15.90 1.35
C PRO A 500 23.50 -14.67 2.22
N ALA A 501 22.85 -14.61 3.38
CA ALA A 501 23.16 -13.60 4.40
C ALA A 501 24.57 -13.85 4.95
N ASP A 502 25.44 -12.83 4.90
CA ASP A 502 26.72 -12.87 5.62
C ASP A 502 26.48 -12.46 7.07
N THR A 503 26.46 -13.45 7.97
CA THR A 503 26.24 -13.25 9.40
C THR A 503 27.52 -13.29 10.21
N SER A 504 28.69 -13.48 9.57
CA SER A 504 29.94 -13.84 10.24
C SER A 504 30.37 -12.84 11.33
N LEU A 505 30.28 -11.54 11.05
CA LEU A 505 30.63 -10.48 12.01
C LEU A 505 29.62 -10.40 13.16
N LEU A 506 28.32 -10.54 12.86
CA LEU A 506 27.30 -10.58 13.91
C LEU A 506 27.44 -11.83 14.77
N ASP A 507 27.77 -12.98 14.17
CA ASP A 507 27.99 -14.23 14.89
C ASP A 507 29.21 -14.10 15.82
N ALA A 508 30.28 -13.44 15.38
CA ALA A 508 31.45 -13.15 16.22
C ALA A 508 31.09 -12.22 17.40
N PHE A 509 30.31 -11.16 17.16
CA PHE A 509 29.80 -10.27 18.20
C PHE A 509 28.90 -11.01 19.20
N ALA A 510 27.95 -11.81 18.69
CA ALA A 510 27.01 -12.59 19.48
C ALA A 510 27.74 -13.60 20.37
N ASN A 511 28.71 -14.34 19.83
CA ASN A 511 29.53 -15.28 20.58
C ASN A 511 30.33 -14.60 21.71
N ARG A 512 30.95 -13.45 21.43
CA ARG A 512 31.72 -12.68 22.43
C ARG A 512 30.82 -12.19 23.57
N ASN A 513 29.59 -11.85 23.27
CA ASN A 513 28.62 -11.29 24.20
C ASN A 513 27.62 -12.31 24.77
N ARG A 514 27.78 -13.61 24.43
CA ARG A 514 26.86 -14.70 24.84
C ARG A 514 25.41 -14.43 24.45
N LEU A 515 25.21 -13.86 23.27
CA LEU A 515 23.90 -13.70 22.65
C LEU A 515 23.63 -14.96 21.85
N ASP A 516 22.66 -15.75 22.27
CA ASP A 516 22.37 -17.03 21.63
C ASP A 516 20.87 -17.31 21.48
N SER A 517 20.57 -18.41 20.80
CA SER A 517 19.21 -18.85 20.50
C SER A 517 18.36 -19.17 21.75
N GLN A 518 18.98 -19.32 22.92
CA GLN A 518 18.32 -19.54 24.21
C GLN A 518 18.01 -18.24 24.96
N SER A 519 18.39 -17.08 24.42
CA SER A 519 17.96 -15.78 24.94
C SER A 519 16.44 -15.71 25.07
N ILE A 520 15.94 -14.97 26.03
CA ILE A 520 14.51 -14.79 26.28
C ILE A 520 14.12 -13.38 25.80
N TRP A 521 13.09 -13.27 24.96
CA TRP A 521 12.51 -11.97 24.63
C TRP A 521 11.68 -11.47 25.81
N VAL A 522 11.88 -10.21 26.19
CA VAL A 522 11.31 -9.63 27.40
C VAL A 522 10.27 -8.57 27.08
N ALA A 523 10.65 -7.60 26.26
CA ALA A 523 9.79 -6.47 25.91
C ALA A 523 10.22 -5.89 24.56
N GLY A 524 9.35 -5.12 23.94
CA GLY A 524 9.69 -4.39 22.73
C GLY A 524 8.54 -3.49 22.28
N GLN A 525 8.90 -2.33 21.78
CA GLN A 525 7.95 -1.29 21.38
C GLN A 525 8.50 -0.52 20.18
N THR A 526 7.59 0.16 19.49
CA THR A 526 7.90 1.01 18.34
C THR A 526 7.49 2.45 18.65
N ILE A 527 8.41 3.39 18.42
CA ILE A 527 8.20 4.83 18.61
C ILE A 527 8.45 5.52 17.26
N LYS A 528 7.53 6.36 16.81
CA LYS A 528 7.72 7.16 15.59
C LYS A 528 8.37 8.50 15.93
N ALA A 529 9.26 8.96 15.07
CA ALA A 529 9.91 10.25 15.17
C ALA A 529 10.19 10.83 13.78
N ASP A 530 10.20 12.16 13.69
CA ASP A 530 10.30 12.90 12.43
C ASP A 530 11.75 13.19 12.06
N PHE A 531 12.43 12.15 11.58
CA PHE A 531 13.73 12.26 10.93
C PHE A 531 13.90 11.21 9.81
N ASN A 532 14.78 11.51 8.86
CA ASN A 532 15.15 10.57 7.80
C ASN A 532 15.98 9.40 8.34
N TRP A 533 15.68 8.18 7.91
CA TRP A 533 16.29 6.93 8.41
C TRP A 533 17.81 6.91 8.37
N LYS A 534 18.46 7.65 7.46
CA LYS A 534 19.91 7.75 7.38
C LYS A 534 20.54 8.30 8.66
N MET A 535 19.78 8.99 9.52
CA MET A 535 20.21 9.36 10.88
C MET A 535 20.56 8.16 11.75
N ALA A 536 19.96 6.99 11.50
CA ALA A 536 20.27 5.74 12.17
C ALA A 536 21.75 5.32 12.01
N LEU A 537 22.45 5.80 10.98
CA LEU A 537 23.88 5.55 10.79
C LEU A 537 24.73 6.19 11.91
N ARG A 538 24.17 7.15 12.66
CA ARG A 538 24.76 7.73 13.87
C ARG A 538 24.36 6.96 15.13
N SER A 539 23.89 5.70 15.03
CA SER A 539 23.40 4.95 16.19
C SER A 539 24.45 4.95 17.31
N LYS A 540 24.00 5.31 18.51
CA LYS A 540 24.80 5.29 19.73
C LYS A 540 24.16 4.29 20.69
N GLN A 541 24.95 3.87 21.67
CA GLN A 541 24.42 3.13 22.80
C GLN A 541 23.49 4.02 23.64
N LEU A 542 22.37 3.45 24.07
CA LEU A 542 21.32 4.15 24.82
C LEU A 542 21.42 3.95 26.33
N ILE A 543 21.84 2.75 26.74
CA ILE A 543 21.95 2.37 28.15
C ILE A 543 23.33 1.79 28.39
N ASP A 544 24.07 2.34 29.35
CA ASP A 544 25.32 1.77 29.84
C ASP A 544 25.14 0.97 31.14
N ILE A 545 26.23 0.37 31.62
CA ILE A 545 26.19 -0.46 32.84
C ILE A 545 25.87 0.35 34.11
N VAL A 546 26.22 1.64 34.15
CA VAL A 546 25.97 2.50 35.31
C VAL A 546 24.49 2.86 35.38
N GLU A 547 23.88 3.21 34.24
CA GLU A 547 22.45 3.44 34.13
C GLU A 547 21.64 2.18 34.45
N LEU A 548 22.11 1.01 34.01
CA LEU A 548 21.55 -0.30 34.36
C LEU A 548 21.58 -0.52 35.88
N GLU A 549 22.73 -0.36 36.53
CA GLU A 549 22.89 -0.55 37.99
C GLU A 549 21.99 0.41 38.78
N ASN A 550 21.93 1.68 38.38
CA ASN A 550 21.05 2.69 38.98
C ASN A 550 19.57 2.30 38.88
N THR A 551 19.18 1.72 37.75
CA THR A 551 17.80 1.31 37.47
C THR A 551 17.40 0.06 38.27
N ILE A 552 18.28 -0.94 38.31
CA ILE A 552 18.03 -2.21 39.01
C ILE A 552 18.09 -2.04 40.53
N GLY A 553 18.87 -1.07 41.03
CA GLY A 553 19.00 -0.79 42.47
C GLY A 553 20.02 -1.69 43.19
N HIS A 554 20.76 -2.50 42.46
CA HIS A 554 21.90 -3.26 42.98
C HIS A 554 23.18 -2.45 42.76
N LYS A 555 23.73 -1.83 43.81
CA LYS A 555 25.11 -1.32 43.77
C LYS A 555 26.05 -2.51 43.87
N SER A 556 26.57 -2.98 42.74
CA SER A 556 27.66 -3.94 42.76
C SER A 556 28.96 -3.25 43.21
N TYR A 557 29.82 -3.97 43.93
CA TYR A 557 31.19 -3.55 44.26
C TYR A 557 32.01 -3.21 43.00
N ILE A 558 31.53 -3.62 41.83
CA ILE A 558 32.08 -3.36 40.50
C ILE A 558 32.16 -1.85 40.19
N SER A 559 31.17 -1.02 40.54
CA SER A 559 31.28 0.44 40.28
C SER A 559 32.34 1.12 41.15
N GLN A 560 32.56 0.62 42.37
CA GLN A 560 33.63 1.06 43.26
C GLN A 560 35.01 0.63 42.76
N VAL A 561 35.14 -0.59 42.21
CA VAL A 561 36.42 -1.09 41.67
C VAL A 561 36.78 -0.48 40.30
N ILE A 562 35.79 -0.23 39.44
CA ILE A 562 36.00 0.42 38.12
C ILE A 562 36.44 1.89 38.28
N SER A 563 36.01 2.59 39.33
CA SER A 563 36.47 3.96 39.61
C SER A 563 37.91 4.03 40.15
N ILE A 564 38.41 2.94 40.77
CA ILE A 564 39.77 2.86 41.34
C ILE A 564 40.79 2.35 40.32
N LEU A 565 40.40 1.44 39.42
CA LEU A 565 41.25 0.89 38.36
C LEU A 565 40.88 1.52 37.02
N GLY A 566 41.39 2.72 36.74
CA GLY A 566 41.17 3.49 35.49
C GLY A 566 41.63 2.84 34.17
N ARG A 567 41.81 1.51 34.13
CA ARG A 567 42.18 0.71 32.95
C ARG A 567 41.18 -0.41 32.60
N PHE A 568 40.17 -0.70 33.43
CA PHE A 568 39.10 -1.65 33.11
C PHE A 568 37.72 -0.97 33.21
N ARG A 569 37.49 0.08 32.43
CA ARG A 569 36.12 0.37 31.98
C ARG A 569 35.73 -0.79 31.08
N GLY A 570 34.89 -1.71 31.56
CA GLY A 570 34.18 -2.62 30.66
C GLY A 570 33.41 -1.77 29.66
N LYS A 571 33.94 -1.61 28.44
CA LYS A 571 33.28 -0.88 27.36
C LYS A 571 32.17 -1.79 26.88
N SER A 572 30.93 -1.45 27.18
CA SER A 572 29.78 -2.01 26.49
C SER A 572 30.01 -2.03 24.98
N GLU A 573 29.70 -3.17 24.37
CA GLU A 573 29.98 -3.39 22.96
C GLU A 573 28.73 -3.12 22.12
N HIS A 574 28.96 -2.38 21.05
CA HIS A 574 27.95 -1.96 20.07
C HIS A 574 28.32 -2.55 18.72
N PHE A 575 27.33 -3.14 18.04
CA PHE A 575 27.49 -3.60 16.66
C PHE A 575 26.39 -3.01 15.78
N SER A 576 26.78 -2.33 14.69
CA SER A 576 25.84 -1.80 13.69
C SER A 576 25.82 -2.72 12.47
N LEU A 577 24.61 -3.09 12.06
CA LEU A 577 24.34 -3.83 10.84
C LEU A 577 23.58 -2.94 9.86
N PHE A 578 24.19 -2.70 8.70
CA PHE A 578 23.58 -1.94 7.62
C PHE A 578 22.27 -2.62 7.13
N PRO A 579 21.21 -1.84 6.81
CA PRO A 579 21.17 -0.38 6.80
C PRO A 579 20.74 0.27 8.13
N VAL A 580 20.01 -0.44 8.99
CA VAL A 580 19.20 0.20 10.05
C VAL A 580 19.13 -0.56 11.38
N THR A 581 19.97 -1.56 11.59
CA THR A 581 19.91 -2.37 12.82
C THR A 581 21.14 -2.13 13.67
N SER A 582 20.98 -1.89 14.97
CA SER A 582 22.08 -1.89 15.93
C SER A 582 21.82 -2.81 17.11
N PHE A 583 22.87 -3.48 17.56
CA PHE A 583 22.86 -4.47 18.63
C PHE A 583 23.69 -3.95 19.78
N GLN A 584 23.14 -4.06 20.98
CA GLN A 584 23.75 -3.51 22.20
C GLN A 584 23.77 -4.57 23.28
N SER A 585 24.97 -4.92 23.73
CA SER A 585 25.19 -5.83 24.85
C SER A 585 25.51 -5.04 26.10
N ILE A 586 24.78 -5.29 27.20
CA ILE A 586 25.07 -4.68 28.48
C ILE A 586 25.99 -5.64 29.24
N GLN A 587 27.30 -5.39 29.13
CA GLN A 587 28.35 -6.30 29.61
C GLN A 587 28.11 -6.80 31.05
N SER A 588 28.40 -8.09 31.26
CA SER A 588 28.32 -8.78 32.56
C SER A 588 26.92 -8.82 33.22
N SER A 589 25.89 -8.30 32.56
CA SER A 589 24.51 -8.30 33.09
C SER A 589 23.63 -9.43 32.55
N GLY A 590 23.99 -10.00 31.40
CA GLY A 590 23.13 -10.93 30.66
C GLY A 590 21.95 -10.27 29.93
N TRP A 591 21.84 -8.94 29.94
CA TRP A 591 20.83 -8.17 29.21
C TRP A 591 21.40 -7.56 27.94
N TRP A 592 20.58 -7.50 26.91
CA TRP A 592 20.93 -6.90 25.62
C TRP A 592 19.68 -6.45 24.89
N TYR A 593 19.84 -5.53 23.96
CA TYR A 593 18.72 -5.03 23.16
C TYR A 593 19.13 -4.74 21.73
N VAL A 594 18.14 -4.71 20.85
CA VAL A 594 18.30 -4.37 19.44
C VAL A 594 17.51 -3.11 19.16
N LEU A 595 18.07 -2.18 18.38
CA LEU A 595 17.36 -1.07 17.79
C LEU A 595 17.23 -1.30 16.29
N ASN A 596 16.02 -1.15 15.79
CA ASN A 596 15.69 -1.19 14.37
C ASN A 596 15.07 0.15 13.97
N PHE A 597 15.70 0.86 13.04
CA PHE A 597 15.21 2.13 12.53
C PHE A 597 14.44 1.88 11.23
N LEU A 598 13.14 1.61 11.35
CA LEU A 598 12.28 1.22 10.24
C LEU A 598 11.77 2.49 9.52
N PRO A 599 12.21 2.77 8.28
CA PRO A 599 11.76 3.97 7.57
C PRO A 599 10.26 3.89 7.28
N VAL A 600 9.55 5.00 7.48
CA VAL A 600 8.11 5.14 7.19
C VAL A 600 7.89 6.05 5.99
N SER A 601 8.63 7.16 5.92
CA SER A 601 8.67 8.10 4.80
C SER A 601 10.07 8.71 4.67
N GLU A 602 10.25 9.63 3.72
CA GLU A 602 11.48 10.40 3.56
C GLU A 602 11.81 11.29 4.77
N GLN A 603 10.83 11.54 5.65
CA GLN A 603 10.96 12.42 6.83
C GLN A 603 10.61 11.74 8.16
N THR A 604 10.05 10.53 8.15
CA THR A 604 9.61 9.84 9.37
C THR A 604 10.22 8.45 9.46
N THR A 605 10.76 8.13 10.63
CA THR A 605 11.35 6.83 10.95
C THR A 605 10.76 6.29 12.24
N ALA A 606 10.44 4.99 12.25
CA ALA A 606 10.00 4.28 13.43
C ALA A 606 11.20 3.59 14.10
N ILE A 607 11.51 3.98 15.34
CA ILE A 607 12.51 3.34 16.18
C ILE A 607 11.83 2.19 16.92
N ARG A 608 12.17 0.96 16.57
CA ARG A 608 11.77 -0.23 17.31
C ARG A 608 12.91 -0.68 18.21
N TYR A 609 12.64 -0.89 19.49
CA TYR A 609 13.56 -1.60 20.37
C TYR A 609 12.99 -2.95 20.78
N ASP A 610 13.85 -3.95 20.88
CA ASP A 610 13.52 -5.26 21.47
C ASP A 610 14.56 -5.59 22.55
N LEU A 611 14.09 -5.85 23.77
CA LEU A 611 14.89 -6.18 24.95
C LEU A 611 14.89 -7.68 25.17
N TYR A 612 16.07 -8.20 25.50
CA TYR A 612 16.33 -9.61 25.72
C TYR A 612 17.18 -9.81 26.97
N CYS A 613 17.08 -11.02 27.53
CA CYS A 613 17.99 -11.47 28.58
C CYS A 613 18.47 -12.90 28.34
N SER A 614 19.61 -13.25 28.91
CA SER A 614 20.07 -14.63 28.98
C SER A 614 19.15 -15.44 29.90
N LYS A 615 19.00 -16.72 29.57
CA LYS A 615 18.21 -17.69 30.34
C LYS A 615 18.65 -17.80 31.82
N ASP A 616 19.92 -17.54 32.10
CA ASP A 616 20.52 -17.69 33.42
C ASP A 616 20.20 -16.53 34.39
N VAL A 617 19.56 -15.45 33.90
CA VAL A 617 19.31 -14.22 34.68
C VAL A 617 18.22 -14.39 35.78
N GLY A 618 17.53 -15.54 35.84
CA GLY A 618 16.73 -15.98 36.99
C GLY A 618 15.43 -15.19 37.27
N SER A 619 14.51 -15.79 38.02
CA SER A 619 13.13 -15.37 38.31
C SER A 619 12.93 -14.03 39.07
N HIS A 620 13.97 -13.21 39.24
CA HIS A 620 13.89 -11.82 39.71
C HIS A 620 13.56 -10.82 38.58
N SER A 621 13.24 -11.34 37.39
CA SER A 621 13.34 -10.62 36.12
C SER A 621 12.20 -9.65 35.82
N GLN A 622 10.99 -9.82 36.34
CA GLN A 622 9.84 -9.05 35.82
C GLN A 622 9.86 -7.57 36.22
N VAL A 623 10.21 -7.26 37.47
CA VAL A 623 10.36 -5.86 37.92
C VAL A 623 11.54 -5.19 37.22
N VAL A 624 12.65 -5.91 37.03
CA VAL A 624 13.83 -5.41 36.31
C VAL A 624 13.50 -5.18 34.82
N ALA A 625 12.80 -6.12 34.20
CA ALA A 625 12.31 -6.04 32.84
C ALA A 625 11.41 -4.81 32.63
N GLU A 626 10.46 -4.58 33.53
CA GLU A 626 9.56 -3.42 33.47
C GLU A 626 10.34 -2.11 33.57
N LYS A 627 11.26 -2.01 34.53
CA LYS A 627 12.11 -0.82 34.67
C LYS A 627 13.01 -0.58 33.46
N LEU A 628 13.62 -1.62 32.91
CA LEU A 628 14.49 -1.50 31.73
C LEU A 628 13.71 -1.23 30.46
N SER A 629 12.53 -1.83 30.31
CA SER A 629 11.62 -1.51 29.21
C SER A 629 11.24 -0.04 29.23
N LYS A 630 10.92 0.51 30.42
CA LYS A 630 10.58 1.92 30.59
C LYS A 630 11.78 2.83 30.30
N LEU A 631 12.97 2.49 30.81
CA LEU A 631 14.19 3.24 30.53
C LEU A 631 14.51 3.24 29.02
N LEU A 632 14.40 2.10 28.34
CA LEU A 632 14.61 2.02 26.90
C LEU A 632 13.58 2.86 26.13
N GLU A 633 12.32 2.87 26.56
CA GLU A 633 11.28 3.71 25.97
C GLU A 633 11.65 5.19 26.07
N GLU A 634 12.06 5.64 27.27
CA GLU A 634 12.49 7.01 27.55
C GLU A 634 13.70 7.38 26.68
N LYS A 635 14.76 6.55 26.67
CA LYS A 635 15.97 6.80 25.87
C LYS A 635 15.72 6.77 24.37
N ALA A 636 14.84 5.89 23.87
CA ALA A 636 14.48 5.86 22.46
C ALA A 636 13.70 7.11 22.04
N ARG A 637 12.87 7.67 22.92
CA ARG A 637 12.17 8.95 22.69
C ARG A 637 13.12 10.14 22.71
N GLU A 638 14.07 10.16 23.65
CA GLU A 638 15.16 11.15 23.69
C GLU A 638 15.98 11.12 22.39
N LEU A 639 16.38 9.93 21.95
CA LEU A 639 17.11 9.77 20.67
C LEU A 639 16.29 10.27 19.49
N GLY A 640 14.99 9.94 19.43
CA GLY A 640 14.10 10.45 18.40
C GLY A 640 14.05 11.98 18.36
N THR A 641 14.05 12.61 19.53
CA THR A 641 14.05 14.08 19.67
C THR A 641 15.39 14.69 19.27
N GLU A 642 16.52 14.08 19.67
CA GLU A 642 17.88 14.48 19.25
C GLU A 642 18.01 14.44 17.72
N TYR A 643 17.56 13.35 17.10
CA TYR A 643 17.64 13.16 15.66
C TYR A 643 16.69 14.09 14.90
N GLN A 644 15.48 14.32 15.40
CA GLN A 644 14.57 15.32 14.83
C GLN A 644 15.16 16.73 14.88
N GLY A 645 15.75 17.13 16.01
CA GLY A 645 16.42 18.43 16.14
C GLY A 645 17.64 18.56 15.22
N SER A 646 18.43 17.49 15.11
CA SER A 646 19.58 17.43 14.19
C SER A 646 19.15 17.44 12.73
N PHE A 647 18.04 16.78 12.40
CA PHE A 647 17.48 16.72 11.05
C PHE A 647 16.90 18.06 10.63
N ALA A 648 16.20 18.76 11.53
CA ALA A 648 15.65 20.09 11.27
C ALA A 648 16.73 21.15 11.03
N SER A 649 17.96 20.94 11.53
CA SER A 649 19.10 21.83 11.28
C SER A 649 19.89 21.48 10.01
N VAL A 650 19.55 20.40 9.31
CA VAL A 650 20.17 20.04 8.04
C VAL A 650 19.67 20.98 6.93
N PRO A 651 20.56 21.75 6.27
CA PRO A 651 20.14 22.58 5.15
C PRO A 651 19.67 21.72 3.95
N PRO A 652 18.67 22.17 3.16
CA PRO A 652 18.10 21.41 2.04
C PRO A 652 19.12 21.04 0.94
N SER A 653 20.20 21.82 0.83
CA SER A 653 21.29 21.66 -0.13
C SER A 653 22.62 21.58 0.62
N LEU A 654 23.15 20.37 0.84
CA LEU A 654 24.42 20.16 1.55
C LEU A 654 25.59 19.96 0.57
N HIS A 655 26.66 20.73 0.76
CA HIS A 655 27.97 20.50 0.14
C HIS A 655 28.80 19.52 0.97
N THR A 656 29.68 18.72 0.33
CA THR A 656 30.44 17.62 0.98
C THR A 656 31.28 18.04 2.19
N GLU A 657 31.85 19.26 2.19
CA GLU A 657 32.65 19.77 3.32
C GLU A 657 31.83 20.03 4.59
N GLU A 658 30.54 20.39 4.46
CA GLU A 658 29.64 20.57 5.60
C GLU A 658 29.19 19.23 6.19
N ILE A 659 29.05 18.19 5.35
CA ILE A 659 28.75 16.83 5.81
C ILE A 659 29.93 16.27 6.61
N GLY A 660 31.18 16.48 6.17
CA GLY A 660 32.37 16.03 6.91
C GLY A 660 32.58 16.75 8.25
N ASN A 661 32.17 18.03 8.35
CA ASN A 661 32.27 18.80 9.58
C ASN A 661 31.11 18.58 10.56
N ILE A 662 29.91 18.25 10.06
CA ILE A 662 28.72 18.00 10.89
C ILE A 662 28.59 16.51 11.28
N PHE A 663 29.11 15.59 10.48
CA PHE A 663 28.97 14.14 10.63
C PHE A 663 30.34 13.44 10.76
N SER A 664 30.47 12.47 11.67
CA SER A 664 31.72 11.75 11.91
C SER A 664 32.18 10.90 10.71
N PHE A 665 33.48 10.63 10.57
CA PHE A 665 34.07 9.84 9.47
C PHE A 665 33.34 8.49 9.15
N PRO A 666 32.87 7.70 10.15
CA PRO A 666 32.07 6.50 9.88
C PRO A 666 30.77 6.78 9.11
N PHE A 667 30.13 7.92 9.36
CA PHE A 667 28.89 8.33 8.70
C PHE A 667 29.09 8.57 7.20
N PHE A 668 30.23 9.16 6.81
CA PHE A 668 30.57 9.42 5.41
C PHE A 668 30.71 8.12 4.59
N LEU A 669 31.34 7.09 5.18
CA LEU A 669 31.52 5.79 4.52
C LEU A 669 30.18 5.08 4.27
N PHE A 670 29.27 5.10 5.25
CA PHE A 670 27.91 4.56 5.07
C PHE A 670 27.10 5.36 4.05
N GLY A 671 27.22 6.69 4.03
CA GLY A 671 26.61 7.53 3.00
C GLY A 671 27.05 7.13 1.59
N LYS A 672 28.35 6.89 1.40
CA LYS A 672 28.88 6.43 0.11
C LYS A 672 28.34 5.06 -0.30
N ASN A 673 28.21 4.11 0.63
CA ASN A 673 27.61 2.81 0.35
C ASN A 673 26.14 2.92 -0.11
N ILE A 674 25.35 3.81 0.52
CA ILE A 674 24.00 4.12 0.06
C ILE A 674 24.04 4.64 -1.37
N LEU A 675 24.88 5.64 -1.65
CA LEU A 675 25.02 6.22 -2.99
C LEU A 675 25.37 5.17 -4.05
N ASP A 676 26.34 4.30 -3.77
CA ASP A 676 26.75 3.21 -4.68
C ASP A 676 25.58 2.27 -4.99
N CYS A 677 24.74 1.95 -3.99
CA CYS A 677 23.54 1.12 -4.18
C CYS A 677 22.50 1.82 -5.08
N LEU A 678 22.27 3.12 -4.87
CA LEU A 678 21.33 3.91 -5.69
C LEU A 678 21.83 4.01 -7.14
N GLU A 679 23.11 4.32 -7.35
CA GLU A 679 23.70 4.41 -8.69
C GLU A 679 23.63 3.08 -9.45
N ALA A 680 23.94 1.97 -8.78
CA ALA A 680 23.83 0.64 -9.38
C ALA A 680 22.38 0.32 -9.78
N HIS A 681 21.41 0.72 -8.96
CA HIS A 681 19.99 0.53 -9.27
C HIS A 681 19.52 1.42 -10.43
N ILE A 682 19.91 2.70 -10.45
CA ILE A 682 19.60 3.61 -11.58
C ILE A 682 20.16 3.07 -12.89
N LYS A 683 21.40 2.54 -12.88
CA LYS A 683 22.01 1.90 -14.06
C LYS A 683 21.19 0.71 -14.54
N LEU A 684 20.61 -0.08 -13.62
CA LEU A 684 19.73 -1.20 -13.93
C LEU A 684 18.41 -0.74 -14.56
N GLU A 685 17.76 0.28 -14.00
CA GLU A 685 16.50 0.84 -14.52
C GLU A 685 16.70 1.42 -15.93
N LYS A 686 17.80 2.16 -16.14
CA LYS A 686 18.18 2.67 -17.47
C LYS A 686 18.39 1.55 -18.49
N ALA A 687 19.01 0.45 -18.08
CA ALA A 687 19.21 -0.70 -18.97
C ALA A 687 17.91 -1.43 -19.33
N GLN A 688 16.88 -1.38 -18.47
CA GLN A 688 15.57 -2.00 -18.71
C GLN A 688 14.54 -1.04 -19.32
N GLY A 689 14.80 0.27 -19.30
CA GLY A 689 13.90 1.30 -19.81
C GLY A 689 12.63 1.48 -18.95
N ALA A 690 12.65 1.05 -17.69
CA ALA A 690 11.54 1.15 -16.74
C ALA A 690 12.06 1.05 -15.30
N GLU A 691 11.24 1.50 -14.34
CA GLU A 691 11.49 1.26 -12.92
C GLU A 691 11.53 -0.24 -12.61
N VAL A 692 12.42 -0.63 -11.69
CA VAL A 692 12.60 -2.03 -11.30
C VAL A 692 12.16 -2.21 -9.86
N PHE A 693 11.22 -3.12 -9.63
CA PHE A 693 10.68 -3.43 -8.31
C PHE A 693 11.13 -4.83 -7.85
N PRO A 694 12.26 -4.96 -7.12
CA PRO A 694 12.82 -6.27 -6.78
C PRO A 694 11.93 -7.09 -5.85
N ALA A 695 11.14 -6.44 -5.00
CA ALA A 695 10.17 -7.12 -4.13
C ALA A 695 8.92 -7.63 -4.87
N MET A 696 8.72 -7.19 -6.11
CA MET A 696 7.60 -7.63 -6.93
C MET A 696 7.94 -8.97 -7.59
N ARG A 697 7.10 -9.99 -7.35
CA ARG A 697 7.22 -11.25 -8.10
C ARG A 697 6.91 -11.01 -9.57
N LYS A 698 7.65 -11.69 -10.46
CA LYS A 698 7.36 -11.70 -11.89
C LYS A 698 5.89 -12.07 -12.09
N GLN A 699 5.16 -11.16 -12.72
CA GLN A 699 3.76 -11.34 -13.05
C GLN A 699 3.61 -12.47 -14.06
N ARG A 700 2.43 -13.11 -14.08
CA ARG A 700 2.04 -13.88 -15.25
C ARG A 700 1.76 -12.87 -16.35
N GLU A 701 2.57 -12.90 -17.41
CA GLU A 701 2.29 -12.07 -18.58
C GLU A 701 0.99 -12.55 -19.23
N ASN A 702 -0.06 -11.73 -19.13
CA ASN A 702 -1.29 -11.90 -19.89
C ASN A 702 -1.51 -10.68 -20.79
N SER A 703 -2.30 -10.84 -21.85
CA SER A 703 -2.48 -9.80 -22.88
C SER A 703 -3.07 -8.50 -22.32
N ARG A 704 -3.98 -8.58 -21.34
CA ARG A 704 -4.59 -7.40 -20.69
C ARG A 704 -3.56 -6.60 -19.90
N PHE A 705 -2.69 -7.29 -19.14
CA PHE A 705 -1.59 -6.66 -18.41
C PHE A 705 -0.61 -5.97 -19.37
N GLN A 706 -0.19 -6.65 -20.45
CA GLN A 706 0.71 -6.06 -21.45
C GLN A 706 0.10 -4.84 -22.14
N GLN A 707 -1.19 -4.88 -22.48
CA GLN A 707 -1.91 -3.73 -23.04
C GLN A 707 -1.96 -2.56 -22.06
N ALA A 708 -2.24 -2.82 -20.79
CA ALA A 708 -2.27 -1.79 -19.76
C ALA A 708 -0.90 -1.13 -19.55
N GLU A 709 0.16 -1.93 -19.44
CA GLU A 709 1.53 -1.42 -19.28
C GLU A 709 2.01 -0.69 -20.53
N GLN A 710 1.67 -1.18 -21.72
CA GLN A 710 1.97 -0.49 -22.97
C GLN A 710 1.25 0.86 -23.02
N LEU A 711 -0.05 0.90 -22.67
CA LEU A 711 -0.81 2.13 -22.61
C LEU A 711 -0.24 3.11 -21.56
N CYS A 712 0.17 2.63 -20.38
CA CYS A 712 0.88 3.45 -19.39
C CYS A 712 2.15 4.05 -20.00
N LYS A 713 3.01 3.22 -20.58
CA LYS A 713 4.27 3.66 -21.20
C LYS A 713 4.05 4.66 -22.32
N GLU A 714 3.07 4.44 -23.20
CA GLU A 714 2.74 5.38 -24.27
C GLU A 714 2.26 6.75 -23.73
N LEU A 715 1.45 6.74 -22.67
CA LEU A 715 0.99 7.95 -21.99
C LEU A 715 2.12 8.67 -21.23
N ASP A 716 3.02 7.92 -20.60
CA ASP A 716 4.18 8.46 -19.88
C ASP A 716 5.18 9.10 -20.85
N CYS A 717 5.52 8.42 -21.95
CA CYS A 717 6.41 8.95 -22.99
C CYS A 717 5.83 10.21 -23.67
N THR A 718 4.50 10.32 -23.79
CA THR A 718 3.87 11.54 -24.33
C THR A 718 3.77 12.67 -23.32
N SER A 719 3.80 12.39 -22.01
CA SER A 719 3.80 13.41 -20.95
C SER A 719 5.12 14.19 -20.90
N GLU A 720 6.27 13.53 -21.10
CA GLU A 720 7.58 14.20 -21.21
C GLU A 720 7.65 15.16 -22.42
N LEU A 721 6.90 14.86 -23.50
CA LEU A 721 6.77 15.72 -24.67
C LEU A 721 5.79 16.89 -24.47
N ARG A 722 4.88 16.81 -23.48
CA ARG A 722 3.88 17.86 -23.15
C ARG A 722 4.35 18.89 -22.13
N GLY A 723 5.58 18.79 -21.61
CA GLY A 723 6.22 19.83 -20.79
C GLY A 723 6.35 21.19 -21.48
N LYS A 724 6.01 21.30 -22.77
CA LYS A 724 5.77 22.58 -23.44
C LYS A 724 4.27 22.90 -23.48
N ASN A 725 3.84 23.64 -22.46
CA ASN A 725 2.84 24.71 -22.52
C ASN A 725 1.63 24.47 -23.43
N LEU A 726 0.49 24.03 -22.87
CA LEU A 726 -0.81 24.23 -23.49
C LEU A 726 -1.84 24.55 -22.40
N ALA A 727 -1.90 25.84 -22.05
CA ALA A 727 -3.14 26.46 -21.61
C ALA A 727 -4.11 26.47 -22.80
N TRP A 728 -5.22 25.74 -22.67
CA TRP A 728 -6.48 25.98 -23.36
C TRP A 728 -7.61 25.53 -22.45
#